data_AF-T0PSY7-F1
#
_entry.id   AF-T0PSY7-F1
#
_cell.length_a   1.000
_cell.length_b   1.000
_cell.length_c   1.000
_cell.angle_alpha   90.00
_cell.angle_beta   90.00
_cell.angle_gamma   90.00
#
_symmetry.space_group_name_H-M   'P 1'
#
loop_
_entity.id
_entity.type
_entity.pdbx_description
1 polymer ?
#
loop_
_entity_poly.entity_id
_entity_poly.type
_entity_poly.pdbx_seq_one_letter_code
_entity_poly.pdbx_strand_id
1 'polypeptide(L)'
;MQYTTLTSLGTAVDALRRLNPCLAPWVFTAYCYLDFGGVYEMAASTARQARCHTHLRSNAAVYMASLLRNVAWTQWDACWGDAFHSAFGAFLQQSSAGHSLLASFRAPRGSIADEVDLWRRHGLDIYALQWQNFKSIGLTNTYSVENALGVAYPFTLQHSNGQFRLESQTTFKFYWSLANDFYSAMATNTSQSLLRASPTFRYANQSLEDVYLKNGTFLQSPLDAGFTAVRAFLGPFGTIDTKYVPVPRTVRLAARDVWTAVAAHRASSRSNQEAYAAINVSFLTSMVPVSWLDLGFYSGGGSLLCPASSLQSSSPISVGLQRLFLFERTCSGGSLAAMYVQIPKQVVFASLFAGLSPTTNLTSLYRQVPGADVDCEAMLRTTLAGTATLDRNATQMATVHATLLGLNIALMQYGMDSAALAPMTLYTSPLLDDEFRFFGYALIHDWICDWRDVVSFTGDTGTLTLLSDLVLRTVEPVQSAELCSAYALYAFAVVQYVTLAIASLAGLTGIYILASRGHIEGTLKLSRVGGIVWVGRPLLLVRSFTALCLLSTATLSLETTGFLTYFKSEVPPTLSTCLAASEVTWLAGIVNDIGLPLTQEHSARYVTLHSVLVLAIAASVSSLQPVADTAEMDLQCSSPALDYQVTCSTARIAIGLYDRLLFILGTVFVSNALAFGLVRVFWPVKTNDARRSKSFMLTAGAKFLFKHDEWFYHDVYYMDRASALLNGLVTLTVRSQLLLFDVKTWRLYAVRLEANDVPTRLASGVPLHDPSTASVRAIADCHAKHAQGIGHLRPLYP
;
A
#
# COMPACT_ATOMS: atom_id res chain seq x y z
N MET A 1 -15.86 -0.27 1.47
CA MET A 1 -15.41 1.13 1.65
C MET A 1 -16.51 2.15 1.32
N GLN A 2 -17.00 2.24 0.09
CA GLN A 2 -18.00 3.25 -0.31
C GLN A 2 -19.23 3.30 0.61
N TYR A 3 -19.85 2.15 0.88
CA TYR A 3 -21.06 2.06 1.70
C TYR A 3 -20.81 2.18 3.21
N THR A 4 -19.56 2.33 3.65
CA THR A 4 -19.20 2.22 5.08
C THR A 4 -18.36 3.39 5.57
N THR A 5 -17.15 3.57 5.03
CA THR A 5 -16.18 4.58 5.48
C THR A 5 -16.34 5.91 4.78
N LEU A 6 -16.88 5.93 3.56
CA LEU A 6 -17.01 7.13 2.71
C LEU A 6 -18.43 7.71 2.71
N THR A 7 -19.16 7.59 3.83
CA THR A 7 -20.54 8.05 3.97
C THR A 7 -20.67 9.38 4.73
N SER A 8 -19.56 9.97 5.17
CA SER A 8 -19.59 11.26 5.87
C SER A 8 -19.98 12.40 4.90
N LEU A 9 -20.62 13.45 5.42
CA LEU A 9 -21.06 14.57 4.60
C LEU A 9 -19.88 15.32 3.95
N GLY A 10 -18.79 15.53 4.67
CA GLY A 10 -17.61 16.22 4.14
C GLY A 10 -16.98 15.47 2.96
N THR A 11 -16.82 14.14 3.08
CA THR A 11 -16.32 13.30 1.99
C THR A 11 -17.28 13.27 0.80
N ALA A 12 -18.59 13.26 1.06
CA ALA A 12 -19.60 13.25 0.00
C ALA A 12 -19.65 14.58 -0.77
N VAL A 13 -19.62 15.73 -0.07
CA VAL A 13 -19.58 17.06 -0.69
C VAL A 13 -18.33 17.22 -1.57
N ASP A 14 -17.16 16.81 -1.06
CA ASP A 14 -15.91 16.83 -1.84
C ASP A 14 -16.02 15.96 -3.10
N ALA A 15 -16.51 14.72 -2.96
CA ALA A 15 -16.66 13.79 -4.08
C ALA A 15 -17.70 14.26 -5.11
N LEU A 16 -18.83 14.82 -4.69
CA LEU A 16 -19.85 15.40 -5.57
C LEU A 16 -19.32 16.59 -6.37
N ARG A 17 -18.42 17.40 -5.78
CA ARG A 17 -17.82 18.56 -6.46
C ARG A 17 -16.78 18.16 -7.52
N ARG A 18 -16.18 16.97 -7.38
CA ARG A 18 -15.25 16.37 -8.36
C ARG A 18 -15.95 15.51 -9.41
N LEU A 19 -17.20 15.11 -9.16
CA LEU A 19 -17.98 14.26 -10.04
C LEU A 19 -18.14 14.90 -11.43
N ASN A 20 -17.96 14.10 -12.48
CA ASN A 20 -18.36 14.50 -13.83
C ASN A 20 -19.88 14.74 -13.86
N PRO A 21 -20.37 15.97 -14.13
CA PRO A 21 -21.79 16.26 -14.03
C PRO A 21 -22.69 15.47 -14.98
N CYS A 22 -22.16 14.97 -16.10
CA CYS A 22 -22.89 14.11 -17.02
C CYS A 22 -23.11 12.70 -16.45
N LEU A 23 -22.30 12.28 -15.46
CA LEU A 23 -22.50 11.05 -14.71
C LEU A 23 -23.37 11.23 -13.45
N ALA A 24 -23.82 12.46 -13.15
CA ALA A 24 -24.50 12.74 -11.90
C ALA A 24 -25.82 11.95 -11.69
N PRO A 25 -26.69 11.76 -12.69
CA PRO A 25 -27.88 10.92 -12.55
C PRO A 25 -27.59 9.41 -12.41
N TRP A 26 -26.34 8.99 -12.62
CA TRP A 26 -25.89 7.61 -12.42
C TRP A 26 -25.34 7.37 -11.00
N VAL A 27 -25.24 8.40 -10.14
CA VAL A 27 -25.01 8.20 -8.71
C VAL A 27 -26.24 7.50 -8.12
N PHE A 28 -26.05 6.28 -7.63
CA PHE A 28 -27.14 5.35 -7.39
C PHE A 28 -27.80 5.58 -6.04
N THR A 29 -28.92 6.28 -6.12
CA THR A 29 -29.84 6.53 -5.02
C THR A 29 -31.22 6.73 -5.60
N ALA A 30 -32.24 6.18 -4.95
CA ALA A 30 -33.61 6.47 -5.29
C ALA A 30 -34.06 7.70 -4.50
N TYR A 31 -34.15 8.84 -5.17
CA TYR A 31 -34.48 10.11 -4.52
C TYR A 31 -35.87 10.08 -3.88
N CYS A 32 -35.98 10.72 -2.72
CA CYS A 32 -37.21 10.89 -1.98
C CYS A 32 -37.72 12.33 -2.06
N TYR A 33 -36.80 13.30 -2.15
CA TYR A 33 -37.10 14.73 -2.15
C TYR A 33 -36.19 15.50 -3.09
N LEU A 34 -36.72 16.57 -3.68
CA LEU A 34 -35.94 17.46 -4.54
C LEU A 34 -35.17 18.50 -3.72
N ASP A 35 -35.73 18.95 -2.60
CA ASP A 35 -35.19 19.99 -1.72
C ASP A 35 -34.88 19.46 -0.31
N PHE A 36 -33.94 20.10 0.40
CA PHE A 36 -33.60 19.70 1.79
C PHE A 36 -34.73 19.90 2.81
N GLY A 37 -35.74 20.72 2.49
CA GLY A 37 -36.92 20.89 3.34
C GLY A 37 -37.89 19.71 3.25
N GLY A 38 -37.75 18.85 2.24
CA GLY A 38 -38.64 17.72 1.99
C GLY A 38 -40.03 18.14 1.51
N VAL A 39 -40.17 19.34 0.94
CA VAL A 39 -41.45 19.87 0.43
C VAL A 39 -41.82 19.21 -0.90
N TYR A 40 -40.84 19.00 -1.76
CA TYR A 40 -41.03 18.45 -3.09
C TYR A 40 -40.73 16.95 -3.10
N GLU A 41 -41.75 16.14 -2.81
CA GLU A 41 -41.67 14.68 -2.76
C GLU A 41 -41.55 14.04 -4.17
N MET A 42 -40.77 12.96 -4.26
CA MET A 42 -40.39 12.31 -5.53
C MET A 42 -40.61 10.80 -5.59
N ALA A 43 -40.87 10.11 -4.47
CA ALA A 43 -40.90 8.65 -4.49
C ALA A 43 -42.04 8.11 -5.38
N ALA A 44 -41.77 7.02 -6.10
CA ALA A 44 -42.70 6.44 -7.07
C ALA A 44 -44.02 5.94 -6.43
N SER A 45 -43.97 5.37 -5.21
CA SER A 45 -45.16 4.92 -4.48
C SER A 45 -45.36 5.68 -3.17
N THR A 46 -46.60 5.67 -2.66
CA THR A 46 -46.96 6.23 -1.35
C THR A 46 -46.23 5.51 -0.21
N ALA A 47 -46.16 4.17 -0.28
CA ALA A 47 -45.46 3.35 0.71
C ALA A 47 -43.95 3.66 0.74
N ARG A 48 -43.31 3.79 -0.42
CA ARG A 48 -41.91 4.25 -0.49
C ARG A 48 -41.72 5.65 0.08
N GLN A 49 -42.61 6.60 -0.23
CA GLN A 49 -42.54 7.94 0.34
C GLN A 49 -42.64 7.91 1.88
N ALA A 50 -43.52 7.07 2.43
CA ALA A 50 -43.62 6.88 3.88
C ALA A 50 -42.32 6.30 4.46
N ARG A 51 -41.70 5.30 3.82
CA ARG A 51 -40.38 4.79 4.23
C ARG A 51 -39.29 5.85 4.19
N CYS A 52 -39.30 6.74 3.20
CA CYS A 52 -38.37 7.85 3.12
C CYS A 52 -38.47 8.74 4.38
N HIS A 53 -39.70 9.09 4.77
CA HIS A 53 -39.97 9.90 5.95
C HIS A 53 -39.57 9.22 7.26
N THR A 54 -39.80 7.91 7.39
CA THR A 54 -39.54 7.19 8.65
C THR A 54 -38.11 6.72 8.83
N HIS A 55 -37.41 6.33 7.75
CA HIS A 55 -36.12 5.63 7.85
C HIS A 55 -34.97 6.32 7.10
N LEU A 56 -35.23 7.21 6.15
CA LEU A 56 -34.20 7.78 5.26
C LEU A 56 -34.05 9.30 5.40
N ARG A 57 -34.83 9.95 6.27
CA ARG A 57 -34.87 11.41 6.42
C ARG A 57 -33.53 12.05 6.75
N SER A 58 -32.65 11.36 7.48
CA SER A 58 -31.32 11.88 7.82
C SER A 58 -30.26 11.63 6.73
N ASN A 59 -30.56 10.81 5.74
CA ASN A 59 -29.63 10.46 4.67
C ASN A 59 -29.68 11.51 3.54
N ALA A 60 -28.67 12.37 3.47
CA ALA A 60 -28.53 13.38 2.43
C ALA A 60 -28.58 12.82 1.00
N ALA A 61 -28.22 11.55 0.79
CA ALA A 61 -28.23 10.93 -0.54
C ALA A 61 -29.64 10.75 -1.14
N VAL A 62 -30.72 10.82 -0.35
CA VAL A 62 -32.09 10.77 -0.89
C VAL A 62 -32.66 12.15 -1.26
N TYR A 63 -31.88 13.21 -1.06
CA TYR A 63 -32.25 14.60 -1.35
C TYR A 63 -31.52 15.08 -2.59
N MET A 64 -32.21 15.28 -3.71
CA MET A 64 -31.57 15.63 -4.98
C MET A 64 -30.84 16.99 -4.92
N ALA A 65 -31.25 17.90 -4.04
CA ALA A 65 -30.53 19.13 -3.74
C ALA A 65 -29.06 18.89 -3.32
N SER A 66 -28.73 17.78 -2.64
CA SER A 66 -27.35 17.47 -2.27
C SER A 66 -26.46 17.35 -3.50
N LEU A 67 -26.96 16.70 -4.54
CA LEU A 67 -26.27 16.49 -5.81
C LEU A 67 -26.24 17.77 -6.63
N LEU A 68 -27.40 18.38 -6.89
CA LEU A 68 -27.54 19.54 -7.79
C LEU A 68 -26.77 20.78 -7.33
N ARG A 69 -26.64 21.00 -6.01
CA ARG A 69 -25.88 22.13 -5.46
C ARG A 69 -24.36 21.95 -5.54
N ASN A 70 -23.88 20.72 -5.73
CA ASN A 70 -22.45 20.40 -5.65
C ASN A 70 -21.81 20.10 -7.01
N VAL A 71 -22.59 19.70 -8.01
CA VAL A 71 -22.10 19.53 -9.39
C VAL A 71 -21.91 20.87 -10.10
N ALA A 72 -21.06 20.90 -11.14
CA ALA A 72 -20.92 22.10 -11.96
C ALA A 72 -22.16 22.30 -12.84
N TRP A 73 -23.03 23.24 -12.45
CA TRP A 73 -24.35 23.44 -13.05
C TRP A 73 -24.30 23.61 -14.59
N THR A 74 -23.37 24.40 -15.12
CA THR A 74 -23.29 24.66 -16.58
C THR A 74 -23.05 23.39 -17.40
N GLN A 75 -22.18 22.50 -16.94
CA GLN A 75 -21.93 21.21 -17.60
C GLN A 75 -23.06 20.23 -17.36
N TRP A 76 -23.66 20.25 -16.17
CA TRP A 76 -24.83 19.44 -15.86
C TRP A 76 -26.02 19.80 -16.76
N ASP A 77 -26.29 21.10 -16.94
CA ASP A 77 -27.39 21.63 -17.75
C ASP A 77 -27.22 21.26 -19.23
N ALA A 78 -25.98 21.28 -19.73
CA ALA A 78 -25.67 20.81 -21.09
C ALA A 78 -25.95 19.31 -21.31
N CYS A 79 -25.82 18.47 -20.27
CA CYS A 79 -26.03 17.03 -20.36
C CYS A 79 -27.47 16.60 -20.02
N TRP A 80 -28.13 17.28 -19.08
CA TRP A 80 -29.39 16.83 -18.46
C TRP A 80 -30.44 17.95 -18.32
N GLY A 81 -30.17 19.17 -18.78
CA GLY A 81 -31.03 20.34 -18.59
C GLY A 81 -32.45 20.14 -19.14
N ASP A 82 -32.58 19.62 -20.36
CA ASP A 82 -33.89 19.34 -20.98
C ASP A 82 -34.70 18.30 -20.19
N ALA A 83 -34.03 17.22 -19.79
CA ALA A 83 -34.64 16.16 -19.00
C ALA A 83 -35.08 16.65 -17.61
N PHE A 84 -34.23 17.45 -16.95
CA PHE A 84 -34.54 18.06 -15.68
C PHE A 84 -35.67 19.08 -15.79
N HIS A 85 -35.67 19.90 -16.84
CA HIS A 85 -36.71 20.88 -17.08
C HIS A 85 -38.07 20.20 -17.26
N SER A 86 -38.12 19.12 -18.05
CA SER A 86 -39.32 18.31 -18.23
C SER A 86 -39.79 17.66 -16.92
N ALA A 87 -38.88 17.01 -16.19
CA ALA A 87 -39.21 16.26 -14.98
C ALA A 87 -39.58 17.15 -13.78
N PHE A 88 -38.96 18.33 -13.64
CA PHE A 88 -39.06 19.18 -12.46
C PHE A 88 -39.31 20.65 -12.81
N GLY A 89 -38.52 21.21 -13.72
CA GLY A 89 -38.48 22.65 -14.00
C GLY A 89 -39.84 23.26 -14.36
N ALA A 90 -40.59 22.62 -15.25
CA ALA A 90 -41.89 23.11 -15.71
C ALA A 90 -42.94 23.22 -14.58
N PHE A 91 -42.89 22.34 -13.58
CA PHE A 91 -43.75 22.43 -12.40
C PHE A 91 -43.25 23.49 -11.42
N LEU A 92 -41.94 23.56 -11.18
CA LEU A 92 -41.36 24.51 -10.23
C LEU A 92 -41.56 25.98 -10.64
N GLN A 93 -41.57 26.27 -11.94
CA GLN A 93 -41.84 27.60 -12.49
C GLN A 93 -43.26 28.12 -12.19
N GLN A 94 -44.17 27.29 -11.68
CA GLN A 94 -45.53 27.71 -11.35
C GLN A 94 -45.64 28.41 -9.99
N SER A 95 -44.57 28.42 -9.18
CA SER A 95 -44.58 28.99 -7.83
C SER A 95 -43.34 29.83 -7.53
N SER A 96 -43.46 30.84 -6.66
CA SER A 96 -42.32 31.66 -6.22
C SER A 96 -41.28 30.83 -5.44
N ALA A 97 -41.73 29.89 -4.62
CA ALA A 97 -40.86 28.96 -3.91
C ALA A 97 -40.04 28.08 -4.87
N GLY A 98 -40.66 27.57 -5.94
CA GLY A 98 -39.97 26.77 -6.96
C GLY A 98 -38.93 27.57 -7.74
N HIS A 99 -39.20 28.84 -8.07
CA HIS A 99 -38.20 29.74 -8.65
C HIS A 99 -36.99 29.94 -7.73
N SER A 100 -37.23 30.15 -6.42
CA SER A 100 -36.15 30.29 -5.44
C SER A 100 -35.32 29.01 -5.32
N LEU A 101 -35.95 27.84 -5.37
CA LEU A 101 -35.25 26.55 -5.34
C LEU A 101 -34.36 26.38 -6.57
N LEU A 102 -34.87 26.64 -7.77
CA LEU A 102 -34.11 26.58 -9.03
C LEU A 102 -32.90 27.53 -9.01
N ALA A 103 -33.07 28.75 -8.50
CA ALA A 103 -31.98 29.70 -8.33
C ALA A 103 -30.91 29.18 -7.36
N SER A 104 -31.31 28.45 -6.31
CA SER A 104 -30.37 27.91 -5.31
C SER A 104 -29.38 26.89 -5.87
N PHE A 105 -29.76 26.15 -6.93
CA PHE A 105 -28.87 25.18 -7.57
C PHE A 105 -27.80 25.83 -8.46
N ARG A 106 -28.04 27.10 -8.87
CA ARG A 106 -27.13 27.90 -9.70
C ARG A 106 -26.22 28.82 -8.88
N ALA A 107 -26.41 28.85 -7.57
CA ALA A 107 -25.65 29.73 -6.69
C ALA A 107 -24.16 29.37 -6.68
N PRO A 108 -23.26 30.36 -6.49
CA PRO A 108 -21.83 30.10 -6.31
C PRO A 108 -21.58 29.12 -5.16
N ARG A 109 -20.71 28.11 -5.40
CA ARG A 109 -20.37 27.10 -4.40
C ARG A 109 -19.48 27.71 -3.31
N GLY A 110 -19.94 27.64 -2.05
CA GLY A 110 -19.16 28.05 -0.88
C GLY A 110 -18.09 27.04 -0.46
N SER A 111 -17.57 27.14 0.76
CA SER A 111 -16.64 26.13 1.28
C SER A 111 -17.32 24.77 1.45
N ILE A 112 -16.55 23.69 1.65
CA ILE A 112 -17.11 22.37 1.96
C ILE A 112 -17.78 22.42 3.35
N ALA A 113 -17.19 23.12 4.31
CA ALA A 113 -17.72 23.26 5.67
C ALA A 113 -19.10 23.93 5.67
N ASP A 114 -19.27 25.04 4.94
CA ASP A 114 -20.55 25.77 4.89
C ASP A 114 -21.68 24.91 4.28
N GLU A 115 -21.37 24.10 3.27
CA GLU A 115 -22.34 23.20 2.65
C GLU A 115 -22.71 22.04 3.59
N VAL A 116 -21.74 21.48 4.32
CA VAL A 116 -22.00 20.48 5.36
C VAL A 116 -22.87 21.07 6.49
N ASP A 117 -22.60 22.30 6.92
CA ASP A 117 -23.38 22.96 7.96
C ASP A 117 -24.81 23.30 7.48
N LEU A 118 -24.99 23.59 6.18
CA LEU A 118 -26.32 23.67 5.60
C LEU A 118 -27.05 22.33 5.69
N TRP A 119 -26.42 21.22 5.30
CA TRP A 119 -27.05 19.90 5.34
C TRP A 119 -27.43 19.51 6.78
N ARG A 120 -26.54 19.76 7.75
CA ARG A 120 -26.80 19.50 9.17
C ARG A 120 -27.95 20.34 9.73
N ARG A 121 -28.10 21.59 9.30
CA ARG A 121 -29.26 22.43 9.68
C ARG A 121 -30.59 21.85 9.22
N HIS A 122 -30.58 21.02 8.18
CA HIS A 122 -31.73 20.27 7.70
C HIS A 122 -31.86 18.87 8.34
N GLY A 123 -31.05 18.55 9.37
CA GLY A 123 -31.11 17.26 10.07
C GLY A 123 -30.47 16.11 9.30
N LEU A 124 -29.63 16.40 8.30
CA LEU A 124 -28.89 15.39 7.53
C LEU A 124 -27.56 15.08 8.21
N ASP A 125 -27.20 13.80 8.29
CA ASP A 125 -26.03 13.32 9.02
C ASP A 125 -25.13 12.36 8.23
N ILE A 126 -25.70 11.66 7.24
CA ILE A 126 -25.01 10.65 6.44
C ILE A 126 -25.32 10.83 4.95
N TYR A 127 -24.41 10.40 4.09
CA TYR A 127 -24.59 10.27 2.65
C TYR A 127 -24.36 8.81 2.25
N ALA A 128 -25.40 7.99 2.35
CA ALA A 128 -25.32 6.56 2.06
C ALA A 128 -26.07 6.23 0.76
N LEU A 129 -25.32 5.71 -0.22
CA LEU A 129 -25.84 5.27 -1.52
C LEU A 129 -26.46 3.87 -1.43
N GLN A 130 -27.30 3.53 -2.40
CA GLN A 130 -27.91 2.20 -2.49
C GLN A 130 -26.94 1.17 -3.08
N TRP A 131 -27.11 -0.10 -2.69
CA TRP A 131 -26.33 -1.20 -3.25
C TRP A 131 -26.86 -1.58 -4.63
N GLN A 132 -26.00 -1.85 -5.59
CA GLN A 132 -26.37 -2.21 -6.96
C GLN A 132 -25.26 -3.03 -7.61
N ASN A 133 -25.52 -3.66 -8.76
CA ASN A 133 -24.51 -4.40 -9.52
C ASN A 133 -24.35 -4.01 -11.00
N PHE A 134 -24.95 -2.90 -11.45
CA PHE A 134 -24.72 -2.31 -12.76
C PHE A 134 -23.45 -1.44 -12.85
N LYS A 135 -22.76 -1.17 -11.74
CA LYS A 135 -21.42 -0.60 -11.70
C LYS A 135 -20.54 -1.36 -10.71
N SER A 136 -19.40 -1.83 -11.19
CA SER A 136 -18.27 -2.25 -10.36
C SER A 136 -17.56 -1.01 -9.85
N ILE A 137 -17.46 -0.87 -8.52
CA ILE A 137 -16.72 0.24 -7.91
C ILE A 137 -15.25 -0.15 -7.85
N GLY A 138 -14.40 0.59 -8.53
CA GLY A 138 -12.96 0.35 -8.53
C GLY A 138 -12.32 0.72 -7.20
N LEU A 139 -11.23 0.04 -6.86
CA LEU A 139 -10.44 0.29 -5.65
C LEU A 139 -8.95 0.28 -6.00
N THR A 140 -8.27 1.38 -5.71
CA THR A 140 -6.81 1.43 -5.66
C THR A 140 -6.40 1.53 -4.19
N ASN A 141 -5.83 0.47 -3.64
CA ASN A 141 -5.38 0.44 -2.26
C ASN A 141 -3.86 0.21 -2.20
N THR A 142 -3.15 1.07 -1.48
CA THR A 142 -1.69 1.02 -1.34
C THR A 142 -1.26 1.01 0.13
N TYR A 143 -0.07 0.49 0.40
CA TYR A 143 0.68 0.77 1.63
C TYR A 143 2.00 1.41 1.25
N SER A 144 2.65 2.09 2.18
CA SER A 144 3.93 2.74 1.91
C SER A 144 5.06 2.14 2.74
N VAL A 145 6.25 2.02 2.15
CA VAL A 145 7.48 1.69 2.87
C VAL A 145 8.40 2.90 2.85
N GLU A 146 8.81 3.34 4.02
CA GLU A 146 9.68 4.50 4.20
C GLU A 146 11.12 4.08 4.50
N ASN A 147 12.04 4.64 3.72
CA ASN A 147 13.48 4.38 3.84
C ASN A 147 14.18 5.37 4.81
N ALA A 148 15.48 5.19 5.02
CA ALA A 148 16.28 6.05 5.90
C ALA A 148 16.37 7.52 5.46
N LEU A 149 15.93 7.87 4.25
CA LEU A 149 15.88 9.25 3.76
C LEU A 149 14.55 9.94 4.05
N GLY A 150 13.61 9.26 4.70
CA GLY A 150 12.24 9.74 4.91
C GLY A 150 11.38 9.69 3.65
N VAL A 151 11.81 8.96 2.61
CA VAL A 151 11.06 8.83 1.36
C VAL A 151 10.18 7.59 1.45
N ALA A 152 8.87 7.78 1.27
CA ALA A 152 7.87 6.74 1.26
C ALA A 152 7.56 6.26 -0.17
N TYR A 153 7.68 4.96 -0.41
CA TYR A 153 7.36 4.33 -1.69
C TYR A 153 6.04 3.56 -1.58
N PRO A 154 5.04 3.84 -2.44
CA PRO A 154 3.78 3.13 -2.42
C PRO A 154 3.90 1.75 -3.08
N PHE A 155 3.27 0.77 -2.47
CA PHE A 155 3.11 -0.60 -2.94
C PHE A 155 1.62 -0.95 -3.01
N THR A 156 1.20 -1.55 -4.10
CA THR A 156 -0.21 -1.87 -4.34
C THR A 156 -0.62 -3.12 -3.57
N LEU A 157 -1.68 -3.00 -2.75
CA LEU A 157 -2.34 -4.13 -2.08
C LEU A 157 -3.50 -4.69 -2.91
N GLN A 158 -4.25 -3.79 -3.54
CA GLN A 158 -5.42 -4.13 -4.33
C GLN A 158 -5.61 -3.08 -5.41
N HIS A 159 -5.91 -3.55 -6.62
CA HIS A 159 -6.18 -2.67 -7.75
C HIS A 159 -7.34 -3.20 -8.57
N SER A 160 -8.36 -2.37 -8.75
CA SER A 160 -9.46 -2.58 -9.69
C SER A 160 -9.96 -1.25 -10.23
N ASN A 161 -10.48 -1.27 -11.46
CA ASN A 161 -11.04 -0.11 -12.12
C ASN A 161 -12.56 -0.09 -12.01
N GLY A 162 -13.10 1.11 -11.82
CA GLY A 162 -14.54 1.37 -11.91
C GLY A 162 -15.04 1.09 -13.32
N GLN A 163 -16.15 0.35 -13.43
CA GLN A 163 -16.71 -0.05 -14.73
C GLN A 163 -18.24 -0.18 -14.67
N PHE A 164 -18.91 0.24 -15.74
CA PHE A 164 -20.33 -0.07 -15.95
C PHE A 164 -20.49 -1.51 -16.42
N ARG A 165 -21.56 -2.16 -15.94
CA ARG A 165 -21.89 -3.56 -16.16
C ARG A 165 -23.32 -3.72 -16.67
N LEU A 166 -23.77 -2.81 -17.54
CA LEU A 166 -25.18 -2.67 -17.93
C LEU A 166 -25.77 -3.95 -18.55
N GLU A 167 -24.98 -4.73 -19.29
CA GLU A 167 -25.44 -5.99 -19.90
C GLU A 167 -25.52 -7.15 -18.90
N SER A 168 -24.75 -7.08 -17.80
CA SER A 168 -24.65 -8.17 -16.81
C SER A 168 -25.36 -7.88 -15.49
N GLN A 169 -25.94 -6.69 -15.35
CA GLN A 169 -26.63 -6.26 -14.13
C GLN A 169 -27.93 -7.03 -13.91
N THR A 170 -28.34 -7.15 -12.65
CA THR A 170 -29.56 -7.83 -12.24
C THR A 170 -30.39 -7.02 -11.24
N THR A 171 -30.04 -5.75 -11.00
CA THR A 171 -30.60 -4.89 -9.95
C THR A 171 -31.57 -3.82 -10.45
N PHE A 172 -31.61 -3.50 -11.75
CA PHE A 172 -32.50 -2.47 -12.30
C PHE A 172 -34.00 -2.74 -12.09
N LYS A 173 -34.39 -4.00 -11.89
CA LYS A 173 -35.77 -4.35 -11.53
C LYS A 173 -36.18 -3.83 -10.15
N PHE A 174 -35.25 -3.57 -9.23
CA PHE A 174 -35.57 -2.98 -7.92
C PHE A 174 -35.70 -1.47 -8.01
N TYR A 175 -34.71 -0.83 -8.62
CA TYR A 175 -34.74 0.56 -9.06
C TYR A 175 -33.65 0.77 -10.12
N TRP A 176 -33.96 1.50 -11.19
CA TRP A 176 -33.10 1.62 -12.36
C TRP A 176 -32.23 2.88 -12.43
N SER A 177 -32.13 3.69 -11.36
CA SER A 177 -31.45 4.99 -11.30
C SER A 177 -32.20 6.18 -11.93
N LEU A 178 -31.82 7.40 -11.50
CA LEU A 178 -32.41 8.67 -11.95
C LEU A 178 -32.17 8.90 -13.44
N ALA A 179 -31.04 8.46 -13.99
CA ALA A 179 -30.77 8.57 -15.43
C ALA A 179 -31.87 7.92 -16.26
N ASN A 180 -32.34 6.74 -15.84
CA ASN A 180 -33.43 6.04 -16.52
C ASN A 180 -34.79 6.67 -16.24
N ASP A 181 -35.02 7.24 -15.04
CA ASP A 181 -36.21 8.05 -14.78
C ASP A 181 -36.30 9.23 -15.77
N PHE A 182 -35.20 9.93 -16.01
CA PHE A 182 -35.11 11.02 -16.99
C PHE A 182 -35.39 10.58 -18.42
N TYR A 183 -34.71 9.53 -18.90
CA TYR A 183 -34.97 9.01 -20.25
C TYR A 183 -36.43 8.57 -20.40
N SER A 184 -36.98 7.91 -19.39
CA SER A 184 -38.35 7.42 -19.45
C SER A 184 -39.37 8.58 -19.43
N ALA A 185 -39.12 9.63 -18.65
CA ALA A 185 -39.96 10.83 -18.56
C ALA A 185 -39.97 11.65 -19.86
N MET A 186 -38.88 11.60 -20.64
CA MET A 186 -38.79 12.25 -21.95
C MET A 186 -39.33 11.42 -23.11
N ALA A 187 -39.49 10.10 -22.94
CA ALA A 187 -39.89 9.20 -24.03
C ALA A 187 -41.36 9.41 -24.50
N THR A 188 -42.17 10.15 -23.74
CA THR A 188 -43.56 10.44 -24.10
C THR A 188 -43.69 11.80 -24.76
N ASN A 189 -44.54 11.92 -25.79
CA ASN A 189 -44.87 13.21 -26.44
C ASN A 189 -45.51 14.24 -25.48
N THR A 190 -45.83 13.84 -24.26
CA THR A 190 -46.31 14.68 -23.17
C THR A 190 -45.25 14.76 -22.07
N SER A 191 -44.96 15.98 -21.59
CA SER A 191 -44.03 16.21 -20.48
C SER A 191 -44.60 15.66 -19.17
N GLN A 192 -43.96 14.66 -18.60
CA GLN A 192 -44.35 14.05 -17.32
C GLN A 192 -43.41 14.48 -16.20
N SER A 193 -43.99 14.84 -15.05
CA SER A 193 -43.22 15.27 -13.89
C SER A 193 -42.87 14.09 -12.99
N LEU A 194 -41.70 14.17 -12.34
CA LEU A 194 -41.28 13.25 -11.28
C LEU A 194 -41.62 13.78 -9.87
N LEU A 195 -42.34 14.90 -9.76
CA LEU A 195 -42.83 15.44 -8.50
C LEU A 195 -44.23 14.93 -8.21
N ARG A 196 -44.44 14.36 -7.02
CA ARG A 196 -45.72 13.76 -6.60
C ARG A 196 -46.87 14.77 -6.56
N ALA A 197 -46.58 16.03 -6.24
CA ALA A 197 -47.56 17.10 -6.20
C ALA A 197 -48.00 17.60 -7.60
N SER A 198 -47.31 17.20 -8.67
CA SER A 198 -47.68 17.61 -10.02
C SER A 198 -48.91 16.85 -10.53
N PRO A 199 -49.87 17.52 -11.20
CA PRO A 199 -50.98 16.85 -11.87
C PRO A 199 -50.53 15.85 -12.96
N THR A 200 -49.33 16.02 -13.49
CA THR A 200 -48.73 15.14 -14.50
C THR A 200 -47.68 14.19 -13.90
N PHE A 201 -47.81 13.87 -12.61
CA PHE A 201 -46.90 12.94 -11.95
C PHE A 201 -46.89 11.58 -12.65
N ARG A 202 -45.69 11.17 -13.09
CA ARG A 202 -45.48 9.98 -13.92
C ARG A 202 -46.05 8.70 -13.29
N TYR A 203 -45.89 8.54 -11.98
CA TYR A 203 -46.28 7.32 -11.28
C TYR A 203 -47.66 7.41 -10.60
N ALA A 204 -48.50 8.36 -11.01
CA ALA A 204 -49.86 8.50 -10.49
C ALA A 204 -50.78 7.36 -10.93
N ASN A 205 -50.72 6.97 -12.22
CA ASN A 205 -51.62 5.98 -12.83
C ASN A 205 -50.89 4.72 -13.31
N GLN A 206 -49.57 4.66 -13.18
CA GLN A 206 -48.75 3.55 -13.64
C GLN A 206 -47.61 3.33 -12.64
N SER A 207 -47.39 2.10 -12.19
CA SER A 207 -46.24 1.77 -11.35
C SER A 207 -44.96 1.63 -12.18
N LEU A 208 -43.81 1.73 -11.54
CA LEU A 208 -42.55 1.50 -12.23
C LEU A 208 -42.41 0.03 -12.71
N GLU A 209 -43.00 -0.93 -11.98
CA GLU A 209 -43.15 -2.32 -12.43
C GLU A 209 -43.91 -2.44 -13.76
N ASP A 210 -45.02 -1.71 -13.90
CA ASP A 210 -45.81 -1.72 -15.15
C ASP A 210 -44.99 -1.17 -16.33
N VAL A 211 -44.13 -0.18 -16.08
CA VAL A 211 -43.22 0.35 -17.10
C VAL A 211 -42.22 -0.73 -17.53
N TYR A 212 -41.67 -1.48 -16.58
CA TYR A 212 -40.72 -2.57 -16.88
C TYR A 212 -41.38 -3.69 -17.68
N LEU A 213 -42.58 -4.12 -17.28
CA LEU A 213 -43.33 -5.16 -17.96
C LEU A 213 -43.76 -4.75 -19.37
N LYS A 214 -44.20 -3.50 -19.55
CA LYS A 214 -44.61 -2.96 -20.86
C LYS A 214 -43.42 -2.86 -21.83
N ASN A 215 -42.26 -2.43 -21.35
CA ASN A 215 -41.07 -2.30 -22.19
C ASN A 215 -40.35 -3.64 -22.41
N GLY A 216 -40.60 -4.64 -21.56
CA GLY A 216 -39.97 -5.96 -21.65
C GLY A 216 -38.47 -5.96 -21.39
N THR A 217 -37.91 -4.88 -20.82
CA THR A 217 -36.44 -4.70 -20.69
C THR A 217 -35.85 -5.43 -19.50
N PHE A 218 -36.53 -5.41 -18.34
CA PHE A 218 -36.01 -5.99 -17.08
C PHE A 218 -36.94 -7.02 -16.43
N LEU A 219 -38.23 -6.95 -16.77
CA LEU A 219 -39.25 -7.89 -16.37
C LEU A 219 -40.03 -8.29 -17.62
N GLN A 220 -40.45 -9.55 -17.67
CA GLN A 220 -41.30 -10.08 -18.75
C GLN A 220 -42.69 -10.40 -18.19
N SER A 221 -43.71 -10.26 -19.03
CA SER A 221 -45.09 -10.63 -18.72
C SER A 221 -45.44 -11.95 -19.42
N PRO A 222 -46.02 -12.95 -18.72
CA PRO A 222 -46.27 -12.97 -17.28
C PRO A 222 -44.96 -13.02 -16.47
N LEU A 223 -45.00 -12.53 -15.23
CA LEU A 223 -43.87 -12.65 -14.31
C LEU A 223 -43.55 -14.14 -14.08
N ASP A 224 -42.25 -14.44 -14.03
CA ASP A 224 -41.77 -15.74 -13.58
C ASP A 224 -42.30 -16.08 -12.16
N ALA A 225 -42.43 -17.37 -11.86
CA ALA A 225 -42.93 -17.86 -10.58
C ALA A 225 -42.08 -17.38 -9.39
N GLY A 226 -40.75 -17.31 -9.55
CA GLY A 226 -39.84 -16.78 -8.53
C GLY A 226 -40.07 -15.29 -8.27
N PHE A 227 -40.13 -14.48 -9.34
CA PHE A 227 -40.43 -13.05 -9.20
C PHE A 227 -41.85 -12.79 -8.70
N THR A 228 -42.81 -13.67 -8.98
CA THR A 228 -44.15 -13.60 -8.41
C THR A 228 -44.10 -13.79 -6.89
N ALA A 229 -43.30 -14.73 -6.39
CA ALA A 229 -43.09 -14.93 -4.95
C ALA A 229 -42.35 -13.74 -4.30
N VAL A 230 -41.34 -13.18 -4.97
CA VAL A 230 -40.65 -11.96 -4.49
C VAL A 230 -41.61 -10.78 -4.41
N ARG A 231 -42.41 -10.56 -5.46
CA ARG A 231 -43.42 -9.50 -5.52
C ARG A 231 -44.47 -9.65 -4.43
N ALA A 232 -44.91 -10.88 -4.14
CA ALA A 232 -45.86 -11.15 -3.07
C ALA A 232 -45.29 -10.81 -1.68
N PHE A 233 -43.98 -11.02 -1.46
CA PHE A 233 -43.34 -10.77 -0.18
C PHE A 233 -42.90 -9.30 0.01
N LEU A 234 -42.16 -8.74 -0.96
CA LEU A 234 -41.60 -7.39 -0.86
C LEU A 234 -42.55 -6.30 -1.37
N GLY A 235 -43.50 -6.63 -2.24
CA GLY A 235 -44.30 -5.65 -2.99
C GLY A 235 -43.78 -5.46 -4.42
N PRO A 236 -44.32 -4.46 -5.15
CA PRO A 236 -44.02 -4.27 -6.57
C PRO A 236 -42.56 -3.89 -6.83
N PHE A 237 -42.03 -4.39 -7.95
CA PHE A 237 -40.73 -4.01 -8.47
C PHE A 237 -40.66 -2.51 -8.80
N GLY A 238 -39.44 -1.94 -8.85
CA GLY A 238 -39.23 -0.50 -9.03
C GLY A 238 -39.33 0.34 -7.75
N THR A 239 -39.78 -0.25 -6.63
CA THR A 239 -39.88 0.44 -5.32
C THR A 239 -39.09 -0.23 -4.20
N ILE A 240 -38.23 -1.20 -4.56
CA ILE A 240 -37.45 -1.99 -3.60
C ILE A 240 -36.10 -1.29 -3.40
N ASP A 241 -35.85 -0.80 -2.19
CA ASP A 241 -34.57 -0.19 -1.83
C ASP A 241 -33.56 -1.28 -1.43
N THR A 242 -32.34 -1.16 -1.95
CA THR A 242 -31.22 -2.07 -1.67
C THR A 242 -30.17 -1.39 -0.81
N LYS A 243 -29.90 -1.93 0.38
CA LYS A 243 -28.96 -1.34 1.34
C LYS A 243 -27.88 -2.33 1.74
N TYR A 244 -26.62 -1.97 1.51
CA TYR A 244 -25.50 -2.72 2.06
C TYR A 244 -25.50 -2.65 3.59
N VAL A 245 -25.40 -3.80 4.24
CA VAL A 245 -25.32 -3.91 5.70
C VAL A 245 -23.83 -4.08 6.06
N PRO A 246 -23.22 -3.14 6.79
CA PRO A 246 -21.85 -3.29 7.25
C PRO A 246 -21.76 -4.27 8.42
N VAL A 247 -20.63 -4.97 8.51
CA VAL A 247 -20.29 -5.76 9.72
C VAL A 247 -20.26 -4.82 10.93
N PRO A 248 -21.06 -5.03 11.99
CA PRO A 248 -21.08 -4.14 13.15
C PRO A 248 -19.71 -4.04 13.82
N ARG A 249 -19.40 -2.87 14.39
CA ARG A 249 -18.10 -2.62 15.05
C ARG A 249 -17.82 -3.62 16.17
N THR A 250 -18.84 -4.01 16.94
CA THR A 250 -18.74 -5.02 18.01
C THR A 250 -18.27 -6.37 17.47
N VAL A 251 -18.84 -6.82 16.35
CA VAL A 251 -18.48 -8.07 15.67
C VAL A 251 -17.05 -8.00 15.12
N ARG A 252 -16.67 -6.89 14.46
CA ARG A 252 -15.30 -6.70 13.94
C ARG A 252 -14.24 -6.73 15.04
N LEU A 253 -14.50 -6.06 16.17
CA LEU A 253 -13.58 -6.05 17.31
C LEU A 253 -13.43 -7.45 17.91
N ALA A 254 -14.54 -8.16 18.11
CA ALA A 254 -14.50 -9.54 18.62
C ALA A 254 -13.77 -10.50 17.67
N ALA A 255 -13.98 -10.37 16.36
CA ALA A 255 -13.26 -11.16 15.37
C ALA A 255 -11.75 -10.88 15.40
N ARG A 256 -11.35 -9.60 15.49
CA ARG A 256 -9.95 -9.21 15.68
C ARG A 256 -9.38 -9.87 16.94
N ASP A 257 -10.05 -9.73 18.09
CA ASP A 257 -9.57 -10.25 19.37
C ASP A 257 -9.39 -11.77 19.33
N VAL A 258 -10.36 -12.49 18.74
CA VAL A 258 -10.29 -13.95 18.55
C VAL A 258 -9.14 -14.32 17.61
N TRP A 259 -8.95 -13.62 16.48
CA TRP A 259 -7.84 -13.92 15.57
C TRP A 259 -6.48 -13.63 16.20
N THR A 260 -6.36 -12.57 17.00
CA THR A 260 -5.16 -12.28 17.79
C THR A 260 -4.91 -13.38 18.81
N ALA A 261 -5.94 -13.83 19.55
CA ALA A 261 -5.83 -14.91 20.52
C ALA A 261 -5.42 -16.24 19.86
N VAL A 262 -6.02 -16.60 18.73
CA VAL A 262 -5.65 -17.79 17.94
C VAL A 262 -4.22 -17.68 17.43
N ALA A 263 -3.81 -16.52 16.91
CA ALA A 263 -2.44 -16.31 16.44
C ALA A 263 -1.42 -16.42 17.58
N ALA A 264 -1.70 -15.81 18.74
CA ALA A 264 -0.85 -15.89 19.93
C ALA A 264 -0.75 -17.33 20.47
N HIS A 265 -1.87 -18.05 20.52
CA HIS A 265 -1.92 -19.44 20.93
C HIS A 265 -1.13 -20.37 19.99
N ARG A 266 -1.22 -20.15 18.67
CA ARG A 266 -0.38 -20.85 17.70
C ARG A 266 1.09 -20.52 17.89
N ALA A 267 1.43 -19.27 18.18
CA ALA A 267 2.82 -18.86 18.37
C ALA A 267 3.45 -19.38 19.68
N SER A 268 2.65 -19.78 20.68
CA SER A 268 3.16 -20.11 22.02
C SER A 268 3.91 -21.44 22.13
N SER A 269 3.66 -22.42 21.26
CA SER A 269 4.38 -23.70 21.27
C SER A 269 4.36 -24.39 19.90
N ARG A 270 5.37 -25.22 19.61
CA ARG A 270 5.40 -26.03 18.38
C ARG A 270 4.23 -27.02 18.31
N SER A 271 3.83 -27.61 19.43
CA SER A 271 2.69 -28.52 19.49
C SER A 271 1.38 -27.83 19.10
N ASN A 272 1.17 -26.56 19.50
CA ASN A 272 -0.01 -25.79 19.10
C ASN A 272 0.01 -25.47 17.59
N GLN A 273 1.19 -25.24 17.02
CA GLN A 273 1.35 -25.03 15.58
C GLN A 273 0.96 -26.28 14.79
N GLU A 274 1.47 -27.44 15.22
CA GLU A 274 1.17 -28.75 14.64
C GLU A 274 -0.33 -29.08 14.77
N ALA A 275 -0.93 -28.86 15.94
CA ALA A 275 -2.35 -29.09 16.19
C ALA A 275 -3.25 -28.24 15.28
N TYR A 276 -2.92 -26.96 15.08
CA TYR A 276 -3.66 -26.09 14.17
C TYR A 276 -3.47 -26.48 12.71
N ALA A 277 -2.25 -26.87 12.32
CA ALA A 277 -1.94 -27.33 10.96
C ALA A 277 -2.62 -28.68 10.63
N ALA A 278 -2.94 -29.49 11.63
CA ALA A 278 -3.64 -30.76 11.48
C ALA A 278 -5.16 -30.62 11.24
N ILE A 279 -5.72 -29.41 11.35
CA ILE A 279 -7.15 -29.16 11.06
C ILE A 279 -7.39 -29.35 9.56
N ASN A 280 -7.93 -30.52 9.20
CA ASN A 280 -8.26 -30.85 7.82
C ASN A 280 -9.61 -30.25 7.43
N VAL A 281 -9.61 -29.41 6.39
CA VAL A 281 -10.77 -28.69 5.87
C VAL A 281 -11.05 -29.04 4.41
N SER A 282 -10.38 -30.06 3.86
CA SER A 282 -10.38 -30.38 2.44
C SER A 282 -11.49 -31.37 2.09
N PHE A 283 -12.74 -30.92 2.05
CA PHE A 283 -13.85 -31.72 1.53
C PHE A 283 -14.87 -30.85 0.80
N LEU A 284 -15.56 -31.43 -0.19
CA LEU A 284 -16.60 -30.73 -0.94
C LEU A 284 -17.90 -30.79 -0.14
N THR A 285 -18.36 -29.65 0.37
CA THR A 285 -19.58 -29.59 1.17
C THR A 285 -20.65 -28.73 0.55
N SER A 286 -21.84 -29.28 0.46
CA SER A 286 -23.08 -28.51 0.55
C SER A 286 -23.50 -28.45 2.01
N MET A 287 -23.93 -27.28 2.51
CA MET A 287 -24.49 -27.15 3.85
C MET A 287 -25.96 -26.77 3.77
N VAL A 288 -26.82 -27.36 4.61
CA VAL A 288 -28.28 -27.15 4.57
C VAL A 288 -28.81 -27.06 5.99
N PRO A 289 -29.61 -26.04 6.36
CA PRO A 289 -30.30 -26.00 7.65
C PRO A 289 -31.16 -27.26 7.86
N VAL A 290 -31.15 -27.80 9.08
CA VAL A 290 -31.92 -29.01 9.44
C VAL A 290 -33.41 -28.83 9.14
N SER A 291 -33.97 -27.66 9.49
CA SER A 291 -35.36 -27.31 9.21
C SER A 291 -35.73 -27.41 7.72
N TRP A 292 -34.80 -27.15 6.81
CA TRP A 292 -35.02 -27.31 5.38
C TRP A 292 -34.88 -28.77 4.92
N LEU A 293 -33.98 -29.55 5.53
CA LEU A 293 -33.88 -30.98 5.29
C LEU A 293 -35.17 -31.72 5.69
N ASP A 294 -35.80 -31.31 6.79
CA ASP A 294 -37.04 -31.89 7.28
C ASP A 294 -38.26 -31.50 6.40
N LEU A 295 -38.24 -30.30 5.79
CA LEU A 295 -39.26 -29.87 4.82
C LEU A 295 -39.15 -30.60 3.48
N GLY A 296 -37.92 -30.92 3.03
CA GLY A 296 -37.70 -31.75 1.84
C GLY A 296 -38.14 -31.14 0.50
N PHE A 297 -38.24 -29.80 0.41
CA PHE A 297 -38.67 -29.12 -0.82
C PHE A 297 -37.63 -29.22 -1.96
N TYR A 298 -38.07 -28.98 -3.19
CA TYR A 298 -37.19 -28.82 -4.35
C TYR A 298 -36.81 -27.36 -4.50
N SER A 299 -35.51 -27.06 -4.46
CA SER A 299 -34.99 -25.71 -4.67
C SER A 299 -34.97 -25.36 -6.16
N GLY A 300 -35.53 -24.20 -6.48
CA GLY A 300 -35.48 -23.56 -7.79
C GLY A 300 -34.56 -22.33 -7.83
N GLY A 301 -33.70 -22.11 -6.84
CA GLY A 301 -32.67 -21.05 -6.88
C GLY A 301 -32.62 -20.21 -5.60
N GLY A 302 -31.46 -19.62 -5.30
CA GLY A 302 -31.22 -18.87 -4.06
C GLY A 302 -31.09 -17.36 -4.22
N SER A 303 -31.51 -16.80 -5.36
CA SER A 303 -31.25 -15.40 -5.70
C SER A 303 -32.52 -14.68 -6.14
N LEU A 304 -32.95 -13.70 -5.34
CA LEU A 304 -34.01 -12.76 -5.74
C LEU A 304 -33.62 -11.83 -6.91
N LEU A 305 -32.34 -11.80 -7.28
CA LEU A 305 -31.86 -11.07 -8.47
C LEU A 305 -32.22 -11.79 -9.77
N CYS A 306 -32.57 -13.07 -9.69
CA CYS A 306 -32.78 -13.93 -10.84
C CYS A 306 -34.15 -14.59 -10.83
N PRO A 307 -34.70 -14.91 -12.02
CA PRO A 307 -35.88 -15.74 -12.09
C PRO A 307 -35.55 -17.10 -11.48
N ALA A 308 -36.58 -17.81 -11.06
CA ALA A 308 -36.41 -19.17 -10.62
C ALA A 308 -35.96 -20.07 -11.78
N SER A 309 -35.14 -21.06 -11.43
CA SER A 309 -34.74 -22.16 -12.30
C SER A 309 -35.98 -22.91 -12.77
N SER A 310 -35.93 -23.41 -14.02
CA SER A 310 -36.95 -24.32 -14.52
C SER A 310 -37.01 -25.60 -13.66
N LEU A 311 -38.14 -26.30 -13.70
CA LEU A 311 -38.31 -27.58 -13.00
C LEU A 311 -37.17 -28.58 -13.31
N GLN A 312 -36.68 -28.61 -14.55
CA GLN A 312 -35.57 -29.48 -14.97
C GLN A 312 -34.23 -29.13 -14.31
N SER A 313 -34.06 -27.90 -13.87
CA SER A 313 -32.88 -27.40 -13.16
C SER A 313 -33.13 -27.21 -11.66
N SER A 314 -34.27 -27.68 -11.15
CA SER A 314 -34.51 -27.76 -9.72
C SER A 314 -33.79 -28.97 -9.12
N SER A 315 -33.43 -28.87 -7.84
CA SER A 315 -32.75 -29.95 -7.12
C SER A 315 -33.37 -30.13 -5.74
N PRO A 316 -33.49 -31.36 -5.21
CA PRO A 316 -33.90 -31.56 -3.83
C PRO A 316 -33.02 -30.76 -2.88
N ILE A 317 -33.60 -30.11 -1.87
CA ILE A 317 -32.81 -29.33 -0.90
C ILE A 317 -31.79 -30.20 -0.15
N SER A 318 -32.02 -31.52 -0.08
CA SER A 318 -31.13 -32.51 0.52
C SER A 318 -29.78 -32.68 -0.18
N VAL A 319 -29.59 -32.18 -1.41
CA VAL A 319 -28.27 -32.19 -2.07
C VAL A 319 -27.47 -30.89 -1.86
N GLY A 320 -28.09 -29.88 -1.26
CA GLY A 320 -27.47 -28.58 -1.00
C GLY A 320 -28.33 -27.38 -1.37
N LEU A 321 -27.87 -26.21 -0.93
CA LEU A 321 -28.45 -24.93 -1.36
C LEU A 321 -28.08 -24.66 -2.81
N GLN A 322 -29.03 -24.16 -3.58
CA GLN A 322 -28.71 -23.50 -4.84
C GLN A 322 -28.10 -22.12 -4.58
N ARG A 323 -27.33 -21.65 -5.55
CA ARG A 323 -26.51 -20.45 -5.52
C ARG A 323 -27.29 -19.26 -4.95
N LEU A 324 -26.69 -18.58 -3.98
CA LEU A 324 -27.24 -17.37 -3.39
C LEU A 324 -27.07 -16.17 -4.34
N PHE A 325 -27.67 -15.03 -4.02
CA PHE A 325 -27.44 -13.83 -4.83
C PHE A 325 -25.96 -13.43 -4.83
N LEU A 326 -25.45 -12.93 -5.95
CA LEU A 326 -24.04 -12.52 -6.08
C LEU A 326 -23.93 -11.31 -6.97
N PHE A 327 -23.07 -10.37 -6.60
CA PHE A 327 -22.85 -9.11 -7.33
C PHE A 327 -22.37 -9.36 -8.76
N GLU A 328 -21.36 -10.22 -8.94
CA GLU A 328 -20.65 -10.37 -10.20
C GLU A 328 -21.33 -11.29 -11.22
N ARG A 329 -22.43 -11.95 -10.87
CA ARG A 329 -23.07 -12.96 -11.71
C ARG A 329 -24.26 -12.42 -12.47
N THR A 330 -24.35 -12.83 -13.73
CA THR A 330 -25.60 -12.81 -14.49
C THR A 330 -26.49 -13.99 -14.10
N CYS A 331 -27.78 -13.88 -14.39
CA CYS A 331 -28.70 -14.99 -14.23
C CYS A 331 -28.41 -16.06 -15.29
N SER A 332 -28.32 -17.32 -14.87
CA SER A 332 -28.15 -18.50 -15.72
C SER A 332 -29.27 -19.49 -15.46
N GLY A 333 -29.74 -20.19 -16.48
CA GLY A 333 -30.85 -21.14 -16.35
C GLY A 333 -30.52 -22.51 -15.74
N GLY A 334 -29.26 -22.76 -15.35
CA GLY A 334 -28.82 -24.04 -14.79
C GLY A 334 -28.72 -24.03 -13.25
N SER A 335 -28.82 -25.22 -12.66
CA SER A 335 -28.59 -25.43 -11.21
C SER A 335 -27.11 -25.26 -10.89
N LEU A 336 -26.79 -24.29 -10.03
CA LEU A 336 -25.45 -24.13 -9.45
C LEU A 336 -25.60 -24.22 -7.94
N ALA A 337 -24.74 -24.98 -7.28
CA ALA A 337 -24.70 -25.04 -5.81
C ALA A 337 -24.15 -23.73 -5.23
N ALA A 338 -24.59 -23.39 -4.02
CA ALA A 338 -23.98 -22.34 -3.23
C ALA A 338 -22.53 -22.72 -2.91
N MET A 339 -21.62 -21.76 -3.07
CA MET A 339 -20.21 -22.01 -2.79
C MET A 339 -19.95 -21.88 -1.30
N TYR A 340 -19.01 -22.66 -0.78
CA TYR A 340 -18.55 -22.59 0.60
C TYR A 340 -17.04 -22.71 0.63
N VAL A 341 -16.38 -21.83 1.37
CA VAL A 341 -14.94 -21.94 1.64
C VAL A 341 -14.80 -22.66 2.96
N GLN A 342 -13.74 -23.47 3.08
CA GLN A 342 -13.31 -24.03 4.34
C GLN A 342 -11.84 -23.73 4.52
N ILE A 343 -11.51 -22.92 5.52
CA ILE A 343 -10.14 -22.73 5.99
C ILE A 343 -10.07 -22.94 7.50
N PRO A 344 -8.94 -23.40 8.07
CA PRO A 344 -8.85 -23.68 9.51
C PRO A 344 -9.27 -22.48 10.37
N LYS A 345 -8.92 -21.25 9.94
CA LYS A 345 -9.26 -20.01 10.65
C LYS A 345 -10.77 -19.80 10.78
N GLN A 346 -11.53 -20.15 9.76
CA GLN A 346 -12.99 -20.02 9.71
C GLN A 346 -13.68 -21.05 10.60
N VAL A 347 -13.22 -22.32 10.52
CA VAL A 347 -13.77 -23.43 11.33
C VAL A 347 -13.51 -23.20 12.81
N VAL A 348 -12.31 -22.72 13.17
CA VAL A 348 -11.98 -22.30 14.54
C VAL A 348 -12.83 -21.12 15.01
N PHE A 349 -13.03 -20.11 14.16
CA PHE A 349 -13.91 -18.98 14.49
C PHE A 349 -15.36 -19.47 14.75
N ALA A 350 -15.88 -20.30 13.85
CA ALA A 350 -17.22 -20.85 13.94
C ALA A 350 -17.42 -21.73 15.19
N SER A 351 -16.44 -22.58 15.53
CA SER A 351 -16.53 -23.46 16.71
C SER A 351 -16.55 -22.67 18.02
N LEU A 352 -15.75 -21.60 18.11
CA LEU A 352 -15.70 -20.72 19.28
C LEU A 352 -17.02 -19.98 19.48
N PHE A 353 -17.54 -19.31 18.44
CA PHE A 353 -18.77 -18.52 18.55
C PHE A 353 -20.05 -19.37 18.63
N ALA A 354 -20.05 -20.58 18.06
CA ALA A 354 -21.14 -21.54 18.27
C ALA A 354 -21.11 -22.20 19.66
N GLY A 355 -20.05 -21.98 20.45
CA GLY A 355 -19.92 -22.52 21.80
C GLY A 355 -19.60 -24.02 21.85
N LEU A 356 -19.03 -24.59 20.78
CA LEU A 356 -18.76 -26.02 20.70
C LEU A 356 -17.66 -26.44 21.67
N SER A 357 -17.89 -27.46 22.47
CA SER A 357 -16.94 -28.08 23.39
C SER A 357 -16.66 -29.53 22.98
N PRO A 358 -15.59 -30.17 23.49
CA PRO A 358 -15.35 -31.61 23.28
C PRO A 358 -16.50 -32.52 23.73
N THR A 359 -17.40 -32.03 24.58
CA THR A 359 -18.59 -32.76 25.08
C THR A 359 -19.87 -32.43 24.31
N THR A 360 -19.82 -31.54 23.32
CA THR A 360 -21.00 -31.16 22.54
C THR A 360 -21.42 -32.31 21.63
N ASN A 361 -22.73 -32.58 21.58
CA ASN A 361 -23.28 -33.56 20.63
C ASN A 361 -23.19 -32.98 19.20
N LEU A 362 -22.44 -33.65 18.32
CA LEU A 362 -22.21 -33.19 16.95
C LEU A 362 -23.23 -33.76 15.94
N THR A 363 -24.23 -34.54 16.38
CA THR A 363 -25.16 -35.25 15.51
C THR A 363 -25.96 -34.37 14.55
N SER A 364 -26.46 -33.24 15.03
CA SER A 364 -27.16 -32.28 14.18
C SER A 364 -26.20 -31.59 13.20
N LEU A 365 -24.92 -31.40 13.54
CA LEU A 365 -23.96 -30.68 12.71
C LEU A 365 -23.55 -31.47 11.46
N TYR A 366 -23.26 -32.77 11.57
CA TYR A 366 -22.91 -33.55 10.39
C TYR A 366 -24.12 -33.85 9.49
N ARG A 367 -25.35 -33.92 10.04
CA ARG A 367 -26.59 -34.06 9.23
C ARG A 367 -26.77 -32.91 8.24
N GLN A 368 -26.26 -31.72 8.58
CA GLN A 368 -26.36 -30.51 7.77
C GLN A 368 -25.35 -30.47 6.63
N VAL A 369 -24.50 -31.49 6.47
CA VAL A 369 -23.55 -31.63 5.36
C VAL A 369 -23.82 -32.94 4.61
N PRO A 370 -24.89 -33.00 3.78
CA PRO A 370 -25.28 -34.23 3.10
C PRO A 370 -24.14 -34.76 2.22
N GLY A 371 -23.76 -36.03 2.43
CA GLY A 371 -22.73 -36.72 1.65
C GLY A 371 -21.29 -36.52 2.13
N ALA A 372 -21.05 -35.78 3.22
CA ALA A 372 -19.71 -35.62 3.81
C ALA A 372 -19.74 -35.58 5.36
N ASP A 373 -20.55 -36.45 5.95
CA ASP A 373 -20.74 -36.60 7.39
C ASP A 373 -19.44 -37.02 8.11
N VAL A 374 -18.73 -38.01 7.57
CA VAL A 374 -17.47 -38.53 8.14
C VAL A 374 -16.37 -37.46 8.14
N ASP A 375 -16.22 -36.74 7.03
CA ASP A 375 -15.21 -35.68 6.90
C ASP A 375 -15.54 -34.49 7.82
N CYS A 376 -16.82 -34.12 7.93
CA CYS A 376 -17.29 -33.09 8.84
C CYS A 376 -17.00 -33.45 10.31
N GLU A 377 -17.27 -34.71 10.71
CA GLU A 377 -16.96 -35.18 12.05
C GLU A 377 -15.45 -35.11 12.34
N ALA A 378 -14.61 -35.58 11.41
CA ALA A 378 -13.16 -35.53 11.55
C ALA A 378 -12.63 -34.09 11.68
N MET A 379 -13.13 -33.17 10.86
CA MET A 379 -12.80 -31.74 10.93
C MET A 379 -13.20 -31.13 12.28
N LEU A 380 -14.41 -31.40 12.77
CA LEU A 380 -14.89 -30.86 14.04
C LEU A 380 -14.10 -31.40 15.22
N ARG A 381 -13.81 -32.71 15.25
CA ARG A 381 -13.01 -33.33 16.32
C ARG A 381 -11.58 -32.79 16.37
N THR A 382 -10.92 -32.65 15.22
CA THR A 382 -9.57 -32.06 15.15
C THR A 382 -9.57 -30.59 15.56
N THR A 383 -10.58 -29.83 15.14
CA THR A 383 -10.75 -28.42 15.56
C THR A 383 -10.93 -28.30 17.07
N LEU A 384 -11.82 -29.11 17.67
CA LEU A 384 -12.09 -29.07 19.11
C LEU A 384 -10.87 -29.47 19.93
N ALA A 385 -10.10 -30.46 19.48
CA ALA A 385 -8.84 -30.83 20.10
C ALA A 385 -7.80 -29.70 20.04
N GLY A 386 -7.62 -29.08 18.87
CA GLY A 386 -6.65 -28.00 18.65
C GLY A 386 -7.02 -26.66 19.30
N THR A 387 -8.26 -26.51 19.79
CA THR A 387 -8.79 -25.26 20.38
C THR A 387 -9.22 -25.41 21.83
N ALA A 388 -9.00 -26.58 22.45
CA ALA A 388 -9.46 -26.87 23.81
C ALA A 388 -8.88 -25.93 24.89
N THR A 389 -7.68 -25.39 24.66
CA THR A 389 -6.94 -24.53 25.58
C THR A 389 -7.02 -23.04 25.24
N LEU A 390 -7.79 -22.67 24.22
CA LEU A 390 -8.07 -21.27 23.90
C LEU A 390 -9.05 -20.68 24.91
N ASP A 391 -8.72 -19.50 25.44
CA ASP A 391 -9.62 -18.78 26.34
C ASP A 391 -10.89 -18.33 25.59
N ARG A 392 -12.04 -18.46 26.26
CA ARG A 392 -13.37 -18.21 25.68
C ARG A 392 -14.06 -17.11 26.46
N ASN A 393 -14.15 -15.94 25.86
CA ASN A 393 -14.91 -14.84 26.44
C ASN A 393 -16.41 -14.98 26.14
N ALA A 394 -17.11 -15.75 26.98
CA ALA A 394 -18.55 -16.01 26.84
C ALA A 394 -19.41 -14.73 26.76
N THR A 395 -19.03 -13.68 27.51
CA THR A 395 -19.75 -12.40 27.51
C THR A 395 -19.64 -11.67 26.17
N GLN A 396 -18.44 -11.69 25.58
CA GLN A 396 -18.19 -11.11 24.26
C GLN A 396 -18.95 -11.89 23.18
N MET A 397 -18.92 -13.22 23.24
CA MET A 397 -19.65 -14.10 22.31
C MET A 397 -21.17 -13.87 22.37
N ALA A 398 -21.74 -13.77 23.57
CA ALA A 398 -23.17 -13.48 23.76
C ALA A 398 -23.56 -12.10 23.20
N THR A 399 -22.72 -11.08 23.41
CA THR A 399 -22.94 -9.72 22.89
C THR A 399 -22.90 -9.70 21.36
N VAL A 400 -21.94 -10.41 20.75
CA VAL A 400 -21.84 -10.58 19.30
C VAL A 400 -23.07 -11.29 18.75
N HIS A 401 -23.48 -12.39 19.39
CA HIS A 401 -24.66 -13.15 18.99
C HIS A 401 -25.92 -12.28 18.98
N ALA A 402 -26.20 -11.56 20.07
CA ALA A 402 -27.34 -10.65 20.17
C ALA A 402 -27.29 -9.52 19.11
N THR A 403 -26.10 -8.98 18.83
CA THR A 403 -25.92 -7.96 17.78
C THR A 403 -26.28 -8.54 16.40
N LEU A 404 -25.83 -9.76 16.09
CA LEU A 404 -26.08 -10.39 14.80
C LEU A 404 -27.54 -10.81 14.61
N LEU A 405 -28.21 -11.28 15.68
CA LEU A 405 -29.65 -11.57 15.65
C LEU A 405 -30.46 -10.31 15.30
N GLY A 406 -30.07 -9.13 15.81
CA GLY A 406 -30.74 -7.87 15.50
C GLY A 406 -30.66 -7.43 14.03
N LEU A 407 -29.76 -8.03 13.22
CA LEU A 407 -29.66 -7.75 11.79
C LEU A 407 -30.63 -8.58 10.94
N ASN A 408 -31.24 -9.64 11.52
CA ASN A 408 -32.16 -10.56 10.84
C ASN A 408 -31.63 -11.10 9.51
N ILE A 409 -30.35 -11.50 9.47
CA ILE A 409 -29.72 -12.07 8.28
C ILE A 409 -30.29 -13.46 8.04
N ALA A 410 -30.72 -13.74 6.81
CA ALA A 410 -31.31 -15.01 6.42
C ALA A 410 -30.69 -15.59 5.15
N LEU A 411 -30.85 -16.90 4.99
CA LEU A 411 -30.73 -17.63 3.73
C LEU A 411 -32.09 -17.65 3.04
N MET A 412 -32.08 -17.71 1.70
CA MET A 412 -33.29 -17.76 0.89
C MET A 412 -33.16 -18.78 -0.24
N GLN A 413 -34.24 -19.52 -0.51
CA GLN A 413 -34.40 -20.38 -1.68
C GLN A 413 -35.84 -20.23 -2.20
N TYR A 414 -36.00 -20.23 -3.52
CA TYR A 414 -37.28 -20.55 -4.15
C TYR A 414 -37.54 -22.04 -3.96
N GLY A 415 -38.72 -22.41 -3.46
CA GLY A 415 -39.04 -23.81 -3.21
C GLY A 415 -40.39 -24.24 -3.78
N MET A 416 -40.50 -25.54 -4.04
CA MET A 416 -41.72 -26.22 -4.44
C MET A 416 -41.85 -27.54 -3.66
N ASP A 417 -43.04 -27.83 -3.13
CA ASP A 417 -43.29 -29.04 -2.31
C ASP A 417 -43.20 -30.34 -3.11
N SER A 418 -43.43 -30.29 -4.42
CA SER A 418 -43.20 -31.41 -5.34
C SER A 418 -42.76 -30.89 -6.70
N ALA A 419 -41.92 -31.64 -7.39
CA ALA A 419 -41.33 -31.27 -8.68
C ALA A 419 -42.34 -31.10 -9.85
N ALA A 420 -43.65 -31.13 -9.60
CA ALA A 420 -44.65 -31.19 -10.66
C ALA A 420 -45.79 -30.15 -10.60
N LEU A 421 -46.26 -29.64 -9.45
CA LEU A 421 -47.52 -28.85 -9.42
C LEU A 421 -47.72 -27.79 -8.31
N ALA A 422 -46.77 -27.55 -7.39
CA ALA A 422 -46.97 -26.57 -6.32
C ALA A 422 -46.66 -25.12 -6.78
N PRO A 423 -47.38 -24.09 -6.30
CA PRO A 423 -46.97 -22.71 -6.50
C PRO A 423 -45.61 -22.50 -5.85
N MET A 424 -44.70 -21.84 -6.56
CA MET A 424 -43.38 -21.51 -6.03
C MET A 424 -43.51 -20.54 -4.85
N THR A 425 -42.82 -20.87 -3.76
CA THR A 425 -42.80 -20.04 -2.55
C THR A 425 -41.39 -19.62 -2.19
N LEU A 426 -41.30 -18.59 -1.34
CA LEU A 426 -40.04 -18.08 -0.82
C LEU A 426 -39.75 -18.72 0.54
N TYR A 427 -38.83 -19.68 0.56
CA TYR A 427 -38.34 -20.26 1.81
C TYR A 427 -37.20 -19.42 2.37
N THR A 428 -37.29 -19.07 3.66
CA THR A 428 -36.25 -18.32 4.37
C THR A 428 -35.86 -19.05 5.65
N SER A 429 -34.58 -18.94 6.04
CA SER A 429 -34.05 -19.52 7.28
C SER A 429 -33.09 -18.53 7.91
N PRO A 430 -33.24 -18.19 9.21
CA PRO A 430 -32.28 -17.34 9.91
C PRO A 430 -30.87 -17.91 9.84
N LEU A 431 -29.89 -17.06 9.54
CA LEU A 431 -28.49 -17.50 9.39
C LEU A 431 -27.92 -18.08 10.69
N LEU A 432 -28.40 -17.60 11.84
CA LEU A 432 -27.98 -18.03 13.18
C LEU A 432 -29.06 -18.82 13.91
N ASP A 433 -29.88 -19.58 13.17
CA ASP A 433 -30.75 -20.61 13.73
C ASP A 433 -29.97 -21.55 14.68
N ASP A 434 -30.61 -22.03 15.74
CA ASP A 434 -29.95 -22.79 16.81
C ASP A 434 -29.23 -24.04 16.31
N GLU A 435 -29.81 -24.74 15.32
CA GLU A 435 -29.20 -25.95 14.75
C GLU A 435 -28.13 -25.62 13.69
N PHE A 436 -28.29 -24.50 12.95
CA PHE A 436 -27.37 -24.07 11.89
C PHE A 436 -26.26 -23.14 12.38
N ARG A 437 -26.23 -22.79 13.67
CA ARG A 437 -25.37 -21.75 14.26
C ARG A 437 -23.89 -21.86 13.90
N PHE A 438 -23.33 -23.07 13.87
CA PHE A 438 -21.93 -23.28 13.47
C PHE A 438 -21.66 -22.83 12.02
N PHE A 439 -22.43 -23.32 11.06
CA PHE A 439 -22.30 -22.94 9.66
C PHE A 439 -22.68 -21.47 9.43
N GLY A 440 -23.65 -20.97 10.21
CA GLY A 440 -23.96 -19.55 10.29
C GLY A 440 -22.75 -18.70 10.65
N TYR A 441 -22.00 -19.05 11.70
CA TYR A 441 -20.77 -18.33 12.06
C TYR A 441 -19.62 -18.51 11.06
N ALA A 442 -19.55 -19.65 10.37
CA ALA A 442 -18.60 -19.83 9.27
C ALA A 442 -18.90 -18.87 8.10
N LEU A 443 -20.18 -18.65 7.80
CA LEU A 443 -20.66 -17.68 6.81
C LEU A 443 -20.49 -16.22 7.28
N ILE A 444 -20.66 -15.94 8.58
CA ILE A 444 -20.36 -14.62 9.16
C ILE A 444 -18.86 -14.33 9.09
N HIS A 445 -17.99 -15.32 9.29
CA HIS A 445 -16.55 -15.16 9.09
C HIS A 445 -16.22 -14.72 7.66
N ASP A 446 -16.86 -15.33 6.66
CA ASP A 446 -16.70 -14.94 5.26
C ASP A 446 -17.12 -13.48 5.03
N TRP A 447 -18.24 -13.05 5.63
CA TRP A 447 -18.68 -11.67 5.58
C TRP A 447 -17.69 -10.70 6.25
N ILE A 448 -17.11 -11.05 7.40
CA ILE A 448 -16.07 -10.25 8.06
C ILE A 448 -14.82 -10.12 7.18
N CYS A 449 -14.51 -11.16 6.40
CA CYS A 449 -13.36 -11.18 5.48
C CYS A 449 -13.65 -10.53 4.11
N ASP A 450 -14.82 -9.91 3.92
CA ASP A 450 -15.31 -9.35 2.65
C ASP A 450 -15.35 -10.39 1.51
N TRP A 451 -15.68 -11.65 1.82
CA TRP A 451 -15.90 -12.71 0.82
C TRP A 451 -17.37 -12.86 0.45
N ARG A 452 -18.25 -12.28 1.26
CA ARG A 452 -19.69 -12.22 1.07
C ARG A 452 -20.16 -10.85 1.47
N ASP A 453 -21.22 -10.40 0.84
CA ASP A 453 -21.94 -9.20 1.18
C ASP A 453 -23.22 -9.54 1.92
N VAL A 454 -23.68 -8.63 2.78
CA VAL A 454 -25.03 -8.67 3.33
C VAL A 454 -25.80 -7.48 2.79
N VAL A 455 -26.94 -7.75 2.17
CA VAL A 455 -27.79 -6.71 1.56
C VAL A 455 -29.21 -6.84 2.10
N SER A 456 -29.76 -5.72 2.53
CA SER A 456 -31.17 -5.61 2.92
C SER A 456 -31.98 -5.10 1.73
N PHE A 457 -33.04 -5.84 1.39
CA PHE A 457 -33.99 -5.56 0.33
C PHE A 457 -35.30 -5.14 1.00
N THR A 458 -35.63 -3.85 0.93
CA THR A 458 -36.82 -3.28 1.59
C THR A 458 -37.79 -2.79 0.53
N GLY A 459 -38.93 -3.48 0.40
CA GLY A 459 -40.01 -3.08 -0.51
C GLY A 459 -41.14 -2.33 0.20
N ASP A 460 -42.27 -2.20 -0.48
CA ASP A 460 -43.46 -1.54 0.04
C ASP A 460 -44.17 -2.36 1.13
N THR A 461 -44.02 -3.70 1.12
CA THR A 461 -44.71 -4.62 2.05
C THR A 461 -43.78 -5.24 3.09
N GLY A 462 -42.58 -5.64 2.66
CA GLY A 462 -41.69 -6.49 3.46
C GLY A 462 -40.22 -6.09 3.35
N THR A 463 -39.41 -6.65 4.25
CA THR A 463 -37.96 -6.50 4.26
C THR A 463 -37.29 -7.86 4.35
N LEU A 464 -36.24 -8.07 3.58
CA LEU A 464 -35.44 -9.29 3.60
C LEU A 464 -33.95 -8.93 3.62
N THR A 465 -33.22 -9.37 4.66
CA THR A 465 -31.77 -9.18 4.75
C THR A 465 -31.08 -10.48 4.42
N LEU A 466 -30.37 -10.52 3.29
CA LEU A 466 -29.77 -11.74 2.76
C LEU A 466 -28.24 -11.67 2.76
N LEU A 467 -27.63 -12.82 2.96
CA LEU A 467 -26.21 -13.05 2.72
C LEU A 467 -25.98 -13.46 1.25
N SER A 468 -24.94 -12.90 0.62
CA SER A 468 -24.57 -13.23 -0.74
C SER A 468 -23.87 -14.58 -0.84
N ASP A 469 -23.75 -15.08 -2.07
CA ASP A 469 -22.82 -16.15 -2.36
C ASP A 469 -21.36 -15.68 -2.26
N LEU A 470 -20.43 -16.62 -2.35
CA LEU A 470 -19.02 -16.38 -2.28
C LEU A 470 -18.52 -15.57 -3.49
N VAL A 471 -17.85 -14.45 -3.20
CA VAL A 471 -17.11 -13.65 -4.17
C VAL A 471 -15.76 -14.32 -4.42
N LEU A 472 -15.52 -14.71 -5.68
CA LEU A 472 -14.23 -15.27 -6.09
C LEU A 472 -13.21 -14.14 -6.27
N ARG A 473 -12.12 -14.20 -5.50
CA ARG A 473 -11.05 -13.19 -5.55
C ARG A 473 -9.92 -13.65 -6.44
N THR A 474 -9.47 -12.77 -7.31
CA THR A 474 -8.23 -12.95 -8.06
C THR A 474 -7.05 -12.56 -7.17
N VAL A 475 -6.08 -13.45 -7.04
CA VAL A 475 -4.81 -13.17 -6.37
C VAL A 475 -3.74 -13.06 -7.44
N GLU A 476 -3.08 -11.92 -7.50
CA GLU A 476 -1.97 -11.67 -8.42
C GLU A 476 -0.66 -11.58 -7.63
N PRO A 477 0.48 -11.99 -8.23
CA PRO A 477 1.78 -11.81 -7.60
C PRO A 477 2.09 -10.32 -7.44
N VAL A 478 2.94 -9.99 -6.47
CA VAL A 478 3.41 -8.62 -6.25
C VAL A 478 4.08 -8.10 -7.52
N GLN A 479 3.72 -6.89 -7.93
CA GLN A 479 4.29 -6.27 -9.12
C GLN A 479 5.77 -5.90 -8.87
N SER A 480 6.68 -6.62 -9.52
CA SER A 480 8.13 -6.43 -9.30
C SER A 480 8.62 -5.05 -9.74
N ALA A 481 7.91 -4.38 -10.66
CA ALA A 481 8.20 -3.02 -11.09
C ALA A 481 7.98 -1.96 -10.00
N GLU A 482 7.18 -2.26 -8.96
CA GLU A 482 7.00 -1.36 -7.82
C GLU A 482 8.19 -1.37 -6.85
N LEU A 483 9.00 -2.43 -6.86
CA LEU A 483 10.28 -2.43 -6.15
C LEU A 483 11.28 -1.53 -6.87
N CYS A 484 11.45 -0.31 -6.36
CA CYS A 484 12.47 0.63 -6.83
C CYS A 484 13.89 0.20 -6.40
N SER A 485 14.40 -0.90 -6.99
CA SER A 485 15.72 -1.44 -6.70
C SER A 485 16.84 -0.82 -7.54
N ALA A 486 16.51 -0.03 -8.56
CA ALA A 486 17.49 0.53 -9.51
C ALA A 486 18.60 1.34 -8.81
N TYR A 487 18.23 2.19 -7.85
CA TYR A 487 19.22 2.96 -7.08
C TYR A 487 20.10 2.04 -6.21
N ALA A 488 19.48 1.08 -5.52
CA ALA A 488 20.20 0.14 -4.66
C ALA A 488 21.19 -0.72 -5.46
N LEU A 489 20.81 -1.18 -6.65
CA LEU A 489 21.68 -1.94 -7.56
C LEU A 489 22.85 -1.10 -8.06
N TYR A 490 22.60 0.15 -8.45
CA TYR A 490 23.67 1.07 -8.86
C TYR A 490 24.64 1.35 -7.69
N ALA A 491 24.11 1.66 -6.50
CA ALA A 491 24.92 1.89 -5.32
C ALA A 491 25.73 0.64 -4.94
N PHE A 492 25.13 -0.54 -5.04
CA PHE A 492 25.81 -1.81 -4.80
C PHE A 492 26.96 -2.05 -5.80
N ALA A 493 26.74 -1.80 -7.10
CA ALA A 493 27.80 -1.90 -8.11
C ALA A 493 28.95 -0.91 -7.84
N VAL A 494 28.64 0.32 -7.42
CA VAL A 494 29.65 1.30 -7.00
C VAL A 494 30.42 0.80 -5.79
N VAL A 495 29.75 0.29 -4.75
CA VAL A 495 30.41 -0.27 -3.56
C VAL A 495 31.32 -1.44 -3.96
N GLN A 496 30.89 -2.34 -4.83
CA GLN A 496 31.72 -3.43 -5.36
C GLN A 496 32.96 -2.89 -6.09
N TYR A 497 32.79 -1.93 -7.01
CA TYR A 497 33.89 -1.30 -7.73
C TYR A 497 34.90 -0.68 -6.77
N VAL A 498 34.45 0.11 -5.79
CA VAL A 498 35.34 0.75 -4.81
C VAL A 498 36.08 -0.29 -3.98
N THR A 499 35.40 -1.36 -3.53
CA THR A 499 36.04 -2.44 -2.77
C THR A 499 37.16 -3.10 -3.59
N LEU A 500 36.87 -3.45 -4.86
CA LEU A 500 37.86 -4.06 -5.74
C LEU A 500 39.03 -3.12 -6.03
N ALA A 501 38.77 -1.85 -6.34
CA ALA A 501 39.81 -0.86 -6.61
C ALA A 501 40.74 -0.64 -5.41
N ILE A 502 40.18 -0.51 -4.19
CA ILE A 502 40.96 -0.37 -2.96
C ILE A 502 41.73 -1.66 -2.65
N ALA A 503 41.15 -2.84 -2.87
CA ALA A 503 41.84 -4.11 -2.69
C ALA A 503 43.02 -4.28 -3.67
N SER A 504 42.83 -3.91 -4.94
CA SER A 504 43.91 -3.89 -5.94
C SER A 504 45.00 -2.89 -5.55
N LEU A 505 44.63 -1.69 -5.12
CA LEU A 505 45.57 -0.68 -4.65
C LEU A 505 46.35 -1.16 -3.42
N ALA A 506 45.68 -1.81 -2.46
CA ALA A 506 46.32 -2.41 -1.28
C ALA A 506 47.31 -3.50 -1.68
N GLY A 507 46.94 -4.38 -2.60
CA GLY A 507 47.80 -5.45 -3.13
C GLY A 507 49.04 -4.89 -3.83
N LEU A 508 48.87 -3.91 -4.73
CA LEU A 508 49.99 -3.24 -5.42
C LEU A 508 50.89 -2.49 -4.44
N THR A 509 50.31 -1.81 -3.45
CA THR A 509 51.08 -1.16 -2.38
C THR A 509 51.90 -2.19 -1.62
N GLY A 510 51.32 -3.34 -1.26
CA GLY A 510 52.01 -4.46 -0.62
C GLY A 510 53.17 -5.01 -1.45
N ILE A 511 53.01 -5.13 -2.77
CA ILE A 511 54.09 -5.53 -3.69
C ILE A 511 55.24 -4.50 -3.66
N TYR A 512 54.94 -3.19 -3.71
CA TYR A 512 55.98 -2.16 -3.61
C TYR A 512 56.70 -2.16 -2.27
N ILE A 513 55.98 -2.42 -1.17
CA ILE A 513 56.54 -2.57 0.18
C ILE A 513 57.56 -3.72 0.23
N LEU A 514 57.21 -4.87 -0.36
CA LEU A 514 58.12 -6.02 -0.45
C LEU A 514 59.32 -5.71 -1.36
N ALA A 515 59.08 -5.08 -2.50
CA ALA A 515 60.12 -4.70 -3.45
C ALA A 515 61.10 -3.66 -2.89
N SER A 516 60.65 -2.76 -2.00
CA SER A 516 61.49 -1.78 -1.30
C SER A 516 62.10 -2.30 0.01
N ARG A 517 61.96 -3.61 0.30
CA ARG A 517 62.46 -4.26 1.52
C ARG A 517 61.98 -3.58 2.82
N GLY A 518 60.76 -3.05 2.82
CA GLY A 518 60.16 -2.43 4.00
C GLY A 518 60.59 -0.99 4.31
N HIS A 519 61.41 -0.34 3.47
CA HIS A 519 61.77 1.07 3.63
C HIS A 519 60.64 1.98 3.14
N ILE A 520 59.70 2.32 4.02
CA ILE A 520 58.46 3.06 3.67
C ILE A 520 58.19 4.14 4.71
N GLU A 521 57.73 5.31 4.26
CA GLU A 521 57.30 6.42 5.12
C GLU A 521 55.82 6.34 5.45
N GLY A 522 54.99 6.22 4.40
CA GLY A 522 53.54 6.33 4.44
C GLY A 522 52.84 5.08 4.96
N THR A 523 53.21 4.63 6.17
CA THR A 523 52.54 3.50 6.82
C THR A 523 51.04 3.78 6.97
N LEU A 524 50.22 2.97 6.26
CA LEU A 524 48.77 2.89 6.37
C LEU A 524 47.97 4.20 6.12
N LYS A 525 48.29 4.95 5.06
CA LYS A 525 47.46 6.07 4.55
C LYS A 525 46.63 5.73 3.31
N LEU A 526 46.41 4.43 3.07
CA LEU A 526 45.71 3.88 1.91
C LEU A 526 44.34 4.52 1.68
N SER A 527 43.49 4.62 2.72
CA SER A 527 42.14 5.17 2.58
C SER A 527 42.13 6.68 2.35
N ARG A 528 43.02 7.43 3.02
CA ARG A 528 42.98 8.89 3.05
C ARG A 528 43.64 9.58 1.86
N VAL A 529 44.64 8.93 1.25
CA VAL A 529 45.33 9.47 0.08
C VAL A 529 45.03 8.59 -1.13
N GLY A 530 45.33 7.29 -1.02
CA GLY A 530 45.12 6.34 -2.11
C GLY A 530 43.67 6.28 -2.60
N GLY A 531 42.70 6.14 -1.68
CA GLY A 531 41.28 6.08 -2.07
C GLY A 531 40.81 7.33 -2.81
N ILE A 532 41.18 8.52 -2.34
CA ILE A 532 40.77 9.77 -3.00
C ILE A 532 41.41 9.91 -4.38
N VAL A 533 42.67 9.52 -4.54
CA VAL A 533 43.40 9.65 -5.80
C VAL A 533 42.95 8.64 -6.86
N TRP A 534 42.73 7.38 -6.45
CA TRP A 534 42.47 6.28 -7.38
C TRP A 534 41.00 6.04 -7.66
N VAL A 535 40.12 6.32 -6.69
CA VAL A 535 38.68 6.09 -6.81
C VAL A 535 37.94 7.42 -7.06
N GLY A 536 38.36 8.48 -6.38
CA GLY A 536 37.74 9.80 -6.48
C GLY A 536 36.64 10.03 -5.45
N ARG A 537 36.45 11.31 -5.09
CA ARG A 537 35.48 11.75 -4.08
C ARG A 537 34.03 11.33 -4.39
N PRO A 538 33.50 11.40 -5.63
CA PRO A 538 32.09 11.07 -5.89
C PRO A 538 31.73 9.61 -5.59
N LEU A 539 32.58 8.65 -5.98
CA LEU A 539 32.30 7.22 -5.74
C LEU A 539 32.49 6.86 -4.26
N LEU A 540 33.45 7.48 -3.58
CA LEU A 540 33.60 7.37 -2.12
C LEU A 540 32.42 8.01 -1.38
N LEU A 541 31.85 9.09 -1.90
CA LEU A 541 30.64 9.71 -1.34
C LEU A 541 29.48 8.73 -1.42
N VAL A 542 29.22 8.14 -2.59
CA VAL A 542 28.17 7.11 -2.75
C VAL A 542 28.40 5.96 -1.78
N ARG A 543 29.62 5.44 -1.66
CA ARG A 543 29.96 4.38 -0.70
C ARG A 543 29.64 4.78 0.74
N SER A 544 30.11 5.95 1.19
CA SER A 544 29.82 6.44 2.54
C SER A 544 28.34 6.68 2.78
N PHE A 545 27.61 7.15 1.77
CA PHE A 545 26.18 7.40 1.82
C PHE A 545 25.39 6.09 1.93
N THR A 546 25.77 5.05 1.20
CA THR A 546 25.16 3.72 1.36
C THR A 546 25.35 3.18 2.77
N ALA A 547 26.52 3.41 3.39
CA ALA A 547 26.76 3.03 4.78
C ALA A 547 25.90 3.82 5.77
N LEU A 548 25.72 5.13 5.56
CA LEU A 548 24.79 5.96 6.36
C LEU A 548 23.37 5.41 6.28
N CYS A 549 22.90 5.06 5.08
CA CYS A 549 21.58 4.46 4.88
C CYS A 549 21.48 3.10 5.58
N LEU A 550 22.47 2.22 5.43
CA LEU A 550 22.48 0.89 6.08
C LEU A 550 22.45 0.99 7.61
N LEU A 551 23.25 1.89 8.20
CA LEU A 551 23.27 2.11 9.65
C LEU A 551 22.02 2.82 10.18
N SER A 552 21.20 3.37 9.29
CA SER A 552 19.96 4.07 9.62
C SER A 552 18.71 3.30 9.15
N THR A 553 18.87 2.04 8.74
CA THR A 553 17.79 1.17 8.27
C THR A 553 17.76 -0.15 9.06
N ALA A 554 16.58 -0.62 9.42
CA ALA A 554 16.30 -1.92 10.00
C ALA A 554 16.14 -2.99 8.92
N THR A 555 16.54 -4.21 9.20
CA THR A 555 16.39 -5.36 8.29
C THR A 555 15.32 -6.31 8.80
N LEU A 556 14.30 -6.53 7.97
CA LEU A 556 13.24 -7.50 8.22
C LEU A 556 13.46 -8.73 7.35
N SER A 557 13.65 -9.89 7.97
CA SER A 557 13.68 -11.18 7.29
C SER A 557 12.36 -11.92 7.48
N LEU A 558 11.98 -12.71 6.47
CA LEU A 558 10.82 -13.59 6.52
C LEU A 558 11.29 -14.98 6.93
N GLU A 559 10.89 -15.41 8.11
CA GLU A 559 11.31 -16.68 8.70
C GLU A 559 10.13 -17.66 8.76
N THR A 560 10.45 -18.95 8.83
CA THR A 560 9.44 -20.01 8.96
C THR A 560 9.82 -21.04 10.02
N THR A 561 8.83 -21.50 10.79
CA THR A 561 8.96 -22.67 11.68
C THR A 561 8.59 -23.99 10.99
N GLY A 562 8.19 -23.94 9.71
CA GLY A 562 7.54 -25.03 8.98
C GLY A 562 6.01 -24.98 9.04
N PHE A 563 5.44 -24.33 10.07
CA PHE A 563 3.99 -24.17 10.25
C PHE A 563 3.53 -22.71 10.31
N LEU A 564 4.41 -21.81 10.77
CA LEU A 564 4.18 -20.37 10.83
C LEU A 564 5.23 -19.66 9.99
N THR A 565 4.77 -18.65 9.25
CA THR A 565 5.63 -17.67 8.58
C THR A 565 5.47 -16.35 9.31
N TYR A 566 6.59 -15.71 9.67
CA TYR A 566 6.59 -14.47 10.44
C TYR A 566 7.76 -13.57 10.07
N PHE A 567 7.60 -12.27 10.30
CA PHE A 567 8.69 -11.31 10.14
C PHE A 567 9.57 -11.29 11.39
N LYS A 568 10.87 -11.30 11.18
CA LYS A 568 11.88 -11.18 12.24
C LYS A 568 12.73 -9.96 11.97
N SER A 569 12.75 -9.04 12.94
CA SER A 569 13.68 -7.92 12.93
C SER A 569 15.08 -8.47 13.27
N GLU A 570 16.02 -8.33 12.35
CA GLU A 570 17.39 -8.79 12.54
C GLU A 570 18.24 -7.68 13.16
N VAL A 571 18.84 -7.96 14.32
CA VAL A 571 19.90 -7.11 14.86
C VAL A 571 21.20 -7.49 14.15
N PRO A 572 21.82 -6.58 13.38
CA PRO A 572 23.05 -6.90 12.67
C PRO A 572 24.16 -7.30 13.65
N PRO A 573 24.99 -8.30 13.33
CA PRO A 573 26.15 -8.63 14.15
C PRO A 573 27.03 -7.40 14.40
N THR A 574 27.65 -7.32 15.57
CA THR A 574 28.52 -6.20 15.97
C THR A 574 29.65 -5.97 14.98
N LEU A 575 30.25 -7.03 14.44
CA LEU A 575 31.29 -6.93 13.42
C LEU A 575 30.80 -6.27 12.13
N SER A 576 29.63 -6.67 11.63
CA SER A 576 29.02 -6.07 10.43
C SER A 576 28.67 -4.61 10.66
N THR A 577 28.19 -4.28 11.86
CA THR A 577 27.89 -2.91 12.29
C THR A 577 29.16 -2.04 12.33
N CYS A 578 30.25 -2.54 12.94
CA CYS A 578 31.54 -1.86 12.97
C CYS A 578 32.13 -1.68 11.57
N LEU A 579 31.97 -2.68 10.70
CA LEU A 579 32.41 -2.60 9.31
C LEU A 579 31.62 -1.51 8.56
N ALA A 580 30.29 -1.49 8.66
CA ALA A 580 29.47 -0.43 8.09
C ALA A 580 29.82 0.96 8.68
N ALA A 581 30.08 1.06 9.99
CA ALA A 581 30.55 2.30 10.62
C ALA A 581 31.92 2.75 10.09
N SER A 582 32.81 1.81 9.75
CA SER A 582 34.09 2.13 9.11
C SER A 582 33.89 2.72 7.71
N GLU A 583 32.85 2.31 7.00
CA GLU A 583 32.53 2.87 5.68
C GLU A 583 32.05 4.33 5.75
N VAL A 584 31.47 4.77 6.88
CA VAL A 584 31.16 6.19 7.11
C VAL A 584 32.44 7.04 7.17
N THR A 585 33.58 6.46 7.58
CA THR A 585 34.84 7.21 7.67
C THR A 585 35.38 7.67 6.32
N TRP A 586 34.91 7.12 5.20
CA TRP A 586 35.18 7.66 3.87
C TRP A 586 34.64 9.08 3.72
N LEU A 587 33.46 9.38 4.28
CA LEU A 587 32.90 10.73 4.30
C LEU A 587 33.78 11.67 5.12
N ALA A 588 34.25 11.21 6.28
CA ALA A 588 35.23 11.96 7.08
C ALA A 588 36.49 12.26 6.26
N GLY A 589 36.99 11.28 5.49
CA GLY A 589 38.10 11.44 4.55
C GLY A 589 37.85 12.53 3.50
N ILE A 590 36.68 12.54 2.87
CA ILE A 590 36.29 13.55 1.87
C ILE A 590 36.24 14.94 2.49
N VAL A 591 35.60 15.09 3.66
CA VAL A 591 35.52 16.37 4.38
C VAL A 591 36.92 16.89 4.73
N ASN A 592 37.80 16.00 5.22
CA ASN A 592 39.19 16.35 5.49
C ASN A 592 39.91 16.81 4.22
N ASP A 593 39.76 16.10 3.11
CA ASP A 593 40.44 16.38 1.84
C ASP A 593 39.98 17.69 1.19
N ILE A 594 38.68 18.01 1.27
CA ILE A 594 38.15 19.32 0.87
C ILE A 594 38.72 20.44 1.77
N GLY A 595 38.87 20.17 3.06
CA GLY A 595 39.42 21.13 4.04
C GLY A 595 40.94 21.27 4.02
N LEU A 596 41.70 20.44 3.29
CA LEU A 596 43.17 20.47 3.27
C LEU A 596 43.77 21.84 2.89
N PRO A 597 43.25 22.60 1.90
CA PRO A 597 43.79 23.92 1.56
C PRO A 597 43.73 24.92 2.72
N LEU A 598 42.75 24.76 3.61
CA LEU A 598 42.52 25.63 4.77
C LEU A 598 43.27 25.13 6.01
N THR A 599 43.29 23.81 6.22
CA THR A 599 43.81 23.20 7.45
C THR A 599 45.28 22.83 7.36
N GLN A 600 45.83 22.63 6.16
CA GLN A 600 47.26 22.49 5.86
C GLN A 600 47.99 21.55 6.83
N GLU A 601 49.03 22.04 7.53
CA GLU A 601 49.85 21.23 8.42
C GLU A 601 49.08 20.72 9.65
N HIS A 602 47.98 21.39 10.03
CA HIS A 602 47.14 20.92 11.14
C HIS A 602 46.42 19.61 10.79
N SER A 603 46.13 19.34 9.50
CA SER A 603 45.41 18.13 9.07
C SER A 603 46.10 16.84 9.50
N ALA A 604 47.43 16.79 9.47
CA ALA A 604 48.19 15.62 9.92
C ALA A 604 47.91 15.24 11.38
N ARG A 605 47.58 16.23 12.23
CA ARG A 605 47.39 16.07 13.68
C ARG A 605 45.96 15.65 14.03
N TYR A 606 44.93 16.15 13.34
CA TYR A 606 43.52 15.90 13.73
C TYR A 606 42.79 14.84 12.89
N VAL A 607 43.22 14.57 11.65
CA VAL A 607 42.48 13.70 10.72
C VAL A 607 42.31 12.26 11.24
N THR A 608 43.30 11.74 11.99
CA THR A 608 43.16 10.42 12.64
C THR A 608 42.13 10.44 13.75
N LEU A 609 42.19 11.45 14.62
CA LEU A 609 41.25 11.63 15.70
C LEU A 609 39.82 11.76 15.16
N HIS A 610 39.63 12.57 14.12
CA HIS A 610 38.33 12.74 13.46
C HIS A 610 37.76 11.41 12.95
N SER A 611 38.53 10.61 12.18
CA SER A 611 38.03 9.31 11.70
C SER A 611 37.71 8.32 12.84
N VAL A 612 38.52 8.30 13.91
CA VAL A 612 38.28 7.44 15.08
C VAL A 612 37.02 7.88 15.83
N LEU A 613 36.79 9.18 15.98
CA LEU A 613 35.57 9.72 16.61
C LEU A 613 34.33 9.36 15.81
N VAL A 614 34.37 9.54 14.48
CA VAL A 614 33.24 9.16 13.59
C VAL A 614 32.96 7.66 13.68
N LEU A 615 34.00 6.83 13.60
CA LEU A 615 33.86 5.38 13.72
C LEU A 615 33.27 4.99 15.08
N ALA A 616 33.83 5.52 16.18
CA ALA A 616 33.39 5.22 17.52
C ALA A 616 31.93 5.62 17.73
N ILE A 617 31.55 6.85 17.37
CA ILE A 617 30.17 7.34 17.54
C ILE A 617 29.20 6.54 16.66
N ALA A 618 29.51 6.33 15.38
CA ALA A 618 28.64 5.59 14.46
C ALA A 618 28.47 4.13 14.90
N ALA A 619 29.54 3.45 15.32
CA ALA A 619 29.50 2.08 15.80
C ALA A 619 28.77 1.97 17.15
N SER A 620 29.02 2.90 18.09
CA SER A 620 28.37 2.91 19.40
C SER A 620 26.88 3.17 19.29
N VAL A 621 26.45 4.22 18.58
CA VAL A 621 25.02 4.49 18.37
C VAL A 621 24.35 3.30 17.70
N SER A 622 25.03 2.68 16.71
CA SER A 622 24.44 1.57 15.98
C SER A 622 24.39 0.25 16.73
N SER A 623 25.26 0.06 17.72
CA SER A 623 25.26 -1.15 18.55
C SER A 623 24.37 -0.99 19.79
N LEU A 624 24.32 0.20 20.39
CA LEU A 624 23.60 0.47 21.63
C LEU A 624 22.11 0.75 21.41
N GLN A 625 21.77 1.31 20.25
CA GLN A 625 20.40 1.64 19.87
C GLN A 625 20.17 1.19 18.43
N PRO A 626 19.96 -0.10 18.14
CA PRO A 626 19.66 -0.56 16.78
C PRO A 626 18.38 0.10 16.24
N VAL A 627 18.31 0.30 14.93
CA VAL A 627 17.09 0.83 14.28
C VAL A 627 15.99 -0.22 14.41
N ALA A 628 14.84 0.18 14.95
CA ALA A 628 13.64 -0.64 14.96
C ALA A 628 12.76 -0.28 13.77
N ASP A 629 12.13 -1.27 13.17
CA ASP A 629 11.04 -1.08 12.22
C ASP A 629 9.75 -0.69 12.94
N THR A 630 8.94 0.14 12.30
CA THR A 630 7.63 0.53 12.81
C THR A 630 6.58 0.36 11.71
N ALA A 631 5.49 -0.33 12.02
CA ALA A 631 4.34 -0.46 11.13
C ALA A 631 3.13 0.24 11.76
N GLU A 632 2.63 1.27 11.10
CA GLU A 632 1.45 2.02 11.50
C GLU A 632 0.31 1.76 10.50
N MET A 633 -0.86 1.41 11.02
CA MET A 633 -2.08 1.34 10.23
C MET A 633 -2.76 2.71 10.27
N ASP A 634 -2.78 3.40 9.13
CA ASP A 634 -3.48 4.67 8.94
C ASP A 634 -4.30 4.59 7.66
N LEU A 635 -5.55 4.09 7.79
CA LEU A 635 -6.44 3.91 6.66
C LEU A 635 -7.05 5.26 6.26
N GLN A 636 -6.53 5.85 5.18
CA GLN A 636 -7.06 7.05 4.56
C GLN A 636 -7.66 6.71 3.20
N CYS A 637 -8.93 7.05 3.00
CA CYS A 637 -9.63 6.78 1.74
C CYS A 637 -10.31 8.05 1.20
N SER A 638 -10.34 8.18 -0.12
CA SER A 638 -11.06 9.22 -0.84
C SER A 638 -11.78 8.64 -2.06
N SER A 639 -12.82 9.31 -2.54
CA SER A 639 -13.53 8.93 -3.77
C SER A 639 -13.24 9.95 -4.87
N PRO A 640 -12.26 9.69 -5.76
CA PRO A 640 -11.99 10.60 -6.89
C PRO A 640 -13.16 10.67 -7.87
N ALA A 641 -13.96 9.60 -7.96
CA ALA A 641 -15.22 9.56 -8.70
C ALA A 641 -16.29 8.87 -7.85
N LEU A 642 -17.21 9.66 -7.31
CA LEU A 642 -18.29 9.17 -6.44
C LEU A 642 -19.06 8.04 -7.13
N ASP A 643 -19.25 6.94 -6.41
CA ASP A 643 -20.00 5.79 -6.92
C ASP A 643 -19.41 5.14 -8.18
N TYR A 644 -18.08 5.21 -8.31
CA TYR A 644 -17.33 4.65 -9.44
C TYR A 644 -15.89 4.21 -9.09
N GLN A 645 -15.13 5.04 -8.37
CA GLN A 645 -13.73 4.73 -7.99
C GLN A 645 -13.40 5.21 -6.58
N VAL A 646 -12.65 4.39 -5.84
CA VAL A 646 -12.11 4.67 -4.51
C VAL A 646 -10.58 4.52 -4.52
N THR A 647 -9.90 5.43 -3.83
CA THR A 647 -8.44 5.38 -3.61
C THR A 647 -8.15 5.38 -2.12
N CYS A 648 -7.33 4.45 -1.65
CA CYS A 648 -6.96 4.32 -0.25
C CYS A 648 -5.44 4.15 -0.05
N SER A 649 -4.95 4.65 1.07
CA SER A 649 -3.68 4.29 1.69
C SER A 649 -4.00 3.56 3.00
N THR A 650 -3.44 2.37 3.22
CA THR A 650 -3.80 1.51 4.37
C THR A 650 -2.79 1.60 5.52
N ALA A 651 -1.50 1.66 5.20
CA ALA A 651 -0.46 1.53 6.20
C ALA A 651 0.84 2.21 5.75
N ARG A 652 1.67 2.57 6.74
CA ARG A 652 3.03 3.06 6.58
C ARG A 652 3.97 2.15 7.37
N ILE A 653 4.96 1.57 6.70
CA ILE A 653 6.01 0.74 7.29
C ILE A 653 7.31 1.53 7.19
N ALA A 654 7.75 2.12 8.29
CA ALA A 654 9.05 2.78 8.34
C ALA A 654 10.11 1.77 8.75
N ILE A 655 11.05 1.52 7.83
CA ILE A 655 12.24 0.70 8.10
C ILE A 655 13.47 1.58 8.35
N GLY A 656 13.39 2.89 8.10
CA GLY A 656 14.50 3.81 8.24
C GLY A 656 14.24 4.95 9.23
N LEU A 657 15.32 5.47 9.80
CA LEU A 657 15.30 6.61 10.72
C LEU A 657 16.08 7.79 10.14
N TYR A 658 15.36 8.79 9.62
CA TYR A 658 15.94 9.98 9.01
C TYR A 658 16.77 10.81 10.00
N ASP A 659 16.29 11.00 11.22
CA ASP A 659 16.98 11.76 12.27
C ASP A 659 18.34 11.15 12.61
N ARG A 660 18.42 9.82 12.59
CA ARG A 660 19.67 9.11 12.83
C ARG A 660 20.66 9.28 11.69
N LEU A 661 20.18 9.25 10.44
CA LEU A 661 21.01 9.53 9.28
C LEU A 661 21.60 10.94 9.38
N LEU A 662 20.78 11.93 9.72
CA LEU A 662 21.23 13.31 9.95
C LEU A 662 22.19 13.42 11.14
N PHE A 663 21.97 12.68 12.21
CA PHE A 663 22.85 12.66 13.38
C PHE A 663 24.25 12.12 13.02
N ILE A 664 24.33 10.99 12.31
CA ILE A 664 25.63 10.40 11.92
C ILE A 664 26.31 11.32 10.89
N LEU A 665 25.56 11.87 9.93
CA LEU A 665 26.06 12.84 8.97
C LEU A 665 26.62 14.10 9.68
N GLY A 666 25.85 14.66 10.60
CA GLY A 666 26.23 15.83 11.39
C GLY A 666 27.44 15.56 12.26
N THR A 667 27.57 14.35 12.82
CA THR A 667 28.75 13.92 13.58
C THR A 667 30.03 14.06 12.77
N VAL A 668 30.02 13.74 11.47
CA VAL A 668 31.20 13.93 10.61
C VAL A 668 31.64 15.40 10.56
N PHE A 669 30.71 16.33 10.35
CA PHE A 669 31.07 17.75 10.26
C PHE A 669 31.42 18.36 11.62
N VAL A 670 30.67 18.04 12.67
CA VAL A 670 30.88 18.58 14.02
C VAL A 670 32.19 18.06 14.61
N SER A 671 32.45 16.75 14.52
CA SER A 671 33.69 16.18 15.05
C SER A 671 34.92 16.65 14.26
N ASN A 672 34.79 16.93 12.96
CA ASN A 672 35.83 17.59 12.17
C ASN A 672 36.19 18.97 12.72
N ALA A 673 35.20 19.84 12.87
CA ALA A 673 35.38 21.21 13.34
C ALA A 673 35.95 21.25 14.77
N LEU A 674 35.43 20.39 15.66
CA LEU A 674 35.93 20.27 17.03
C LEU A 674 37.37 19.75 17.06
N ALA A 675 37.69 18.68 16.31
CA ALA A 675 39.04 18.14 16.27
C ALA A 675 40.05 19.15 15.70
N PHE A 676 39.68 19.88 14.65
CA PHE A 676 40.50 20.96 14.10
C PHE A 676 40.69 22.11 15.10
N GLY A 677 39.61 22.58 15.74
CA GLY A 677 39.66 23.65 16.74
C GLY A 677 40.53 23.29 17.94
N LEU A 678 40.37 22.08 18.49
CA LEU A 678 41.19 21.57 19.60
C LEU A 678 42.66 21.49 19.20
N VAL A 679 42.98 20.95 18.03
CA VAL A 679 44.36 20.88 17.55
C VAL A 679 44.94 22.27 17.32
N ARG A 680 44.17 23.22 16.81
CA ARG A 680 44.65 24.59 16.60
C ARG A 680 44.97 25.31 17.91
N VAL A 681 44.17 25.07 18.96
CA VAL A 681 44.36 25.70 20.28
C VAL A 681 45.47 25.03 21.08
N PHE A 682 45.45 23.71 21.19
CA PHE A 682 46.35 22.96 22.08
C PHE A 682 47.66 22.51 21.41
N TRP A 683 47.67 22.35 20.08
CA TRP A 683 48.84 21.94 19.30
C TRP A 683 49.02 22.81 18.05
N PRO A 684 49.27 24.13 18.21
CA PRO A 684 49.56 24.99 17.08
C PRO A 684 50.79 24.49 16.30
N VAL A 685 50.75 24.59 14.97
CA VAL A 685 51.90 24.27 14.12
C VAL A 685 52.82 25.49 14.13
N LYS A 686 54.08 25.31 14.49
CA LYS A 686 55.08 26.38 14.39
C LYS A 686 55.61 26.44 12.95
N THR A 687 55.98 27.63 12.49
CA THR A 687 56.47 27.88 11.12
C THR A 687 57.70 27.06 10.70
N ASN A 688 58.41 26.43 11.66
CA ASN A 688 59.59 25.60 11.42
C ASN A 688 59.35 24.09 11.62
N ASP A 689 58.10 23.63 11.84
CA ASP A 689 57.83 22.26 12.30
C ASP A 689 57.96 21.16 11.22
N ALA A 690 58.03 21.48 9.92
CA ALA A 690 58.29 20.46 8.88
C ALA A 690 58.75 21.07 7.54
N ARG A 691 59.79 20.48 6.93
CA ARG A 691 60.17 20.81 5.55
C ARG A 691 59.22 20.09 4.60
N ARG A 692 58.62 20.78 3.61
CA ARG A 692 57.66 20.19 2.65
C ARG A 692 58.10 20.40 1.22
N SER A 693 57.88 19.39 0.38
CA SER A 693 58.15 19.52 -1.05
C SER A 693 57.11 20.45 -1.70
N LYS A 694 57.58 21.24 -2.65
CA LYS A 694 56.79 22.09 -3.52
C LYS A 694 56.52 21.44 -4.88
N SER A 695 56.88 20.17 -5.05
CA SER A 695 56.66 19.42 -6.30
C SER A 695 55.17 19.39 -6.69
N PHE A 696 54.89 19.68 -7.96
CA PHE A 696 53.54 19.60 -8.53
C PHE A 696 53.03 18.16 -8.69
N MET A 697 53.91 17.15 -8.53
CA MET A 697 53.52 15.74 -8.61
C MET A 697 52.81 15.25 -7.34
N LEU A 698 52.84 16.04 -6.25
CA LEU A 698 52.17 15.72 -4.99
C LEU A 698 50.72 16.19 -4.96
N THR A 699 49.83 15.31 -4.53
CA THR A 699 48.48 15.68 -4.11
C THR A 699 48.49 16.45 -2.80
N ALA A 700 47.42 17.21 -2.52
CA ALA A 700 47.27 17.89 -1.24
C ALA A 700 47.36 16.90 -0.05
N GLY A 701 46.72 15.72 -0.19
CA GLY A 701 46.81 14.65 0.79
C GLY A 701 48.24 14.17 1.00
N ALA A 702 48.99 13.90 -0.06
CA ALA A 702 50.39 13.50 0.06
C ALA A 702 51.26 14.61 0.69
N LYS A 703 51.07 15.87 0.29
CA LYS A 703 51.84 17.00 0.80
C LYS A 703 51.67 17.23 2.30
N PHE A 704 50.43 17.15 2.79
CA PHE A 704 50.10 17.51 4.17
C PHE A 704 49.99 16.30 5.11
N LEU A 705 49.73 15.08 4.63
CA LEU A 705 49.52 13.90 5.49
C LEU A 705 50.71 12.94 5.57
N PHE A 706 51.64 12.96 4.60
CA PHE A 706 52.91 12.20 4.66
C PHE A 706 53.96 12.98 5.43
N LYS A 707 54.87 12.33 6.17
CA LYS A 707 56.03 13.00 6.76
C LYS A 707 57.13 13.08 5.70
N HIS A 708 57.83 14.22 5.64
CA HIS A 708 58.85 14.43 4.61
C HIS A 708 60.27 14.55 5.20
N ASP A 709 60.40 14.78 6.50
CA ASP A 709 61.64 15.27 7.12
C ASP A 709 62.83 14.32 6.95
N GLU A 710 62.60 12.99 6.95
CA GLU A 710 63.67 11.98 6.79
C GLU A 710 63.98 11.60 5.33
N TRP A 711 63.22 12.15 4.38
CA TRP A 711 63.25 11.78 2.96
C TRP A 711 63.80 12.88 2.06
N PHE A 712 64.28 13.98 2.64
CA PHE A 712 65.05 15.00 1.92
C PHE A 712 66.54 14.65 1.88
N TYR A 713 67.13 14.73 0.69
CA TYR A 713 68.58 14.66 0.48
C TYR A 713 68.98 15.71 -0.56
N HIS A 714 69.93 16.58 -0.22
CA HIS A 714 70.37 17.71 -1.08
C HIS A 714 69.21 18.48 -1.74
N ASP A 715 68.23 18.89 -0.92
CA ASP A 715 67.05 19.65 -1.34
C ASP A 715 66.08 18.94 -2.32
N VAL A 716 66.25 17.63 -2.53
CA VAL A 716 65.33 16.77 -3.31
C VAL A 716 64.54 15.87 -2.37
N TYR A 717 63.22 15.78 -2.58
CA TYR A 717 62.36 14.88 -1.81
C TYR A 717 62.31 13.51 -2.49
N TYR A 718 62.82 12.48 -1.83
CA TYR A 718 62.77 11.10 -2.32
C TYR A 718 61.52 10.44 -1.76
N MET A 719 60.48 10.29 -2.56
CA MET A 719 59.25 9.66 -2.12
C MET A 719 59.35 8.14 -2.23
N ASP A 720 59.06 7.37 -1.18
CA ASP A 720 59.07 5.91 -1.28
C ASP A 720 58.04 5.41 -2.31
N ARG A 721 58.30 4.27 -2.95
CA ARG A 721 57.47 3.78 -4.06
C ARG A 721 56.04 3.42 -3.66
N ALA A 722 55.83 2.98 -2.42
CA ALA A 722 54.50 2.66 -1.92
C ALA A 722 53.68 3.94 -1.69
N SER A 723 54.27 4.96 -1.07
CA SER A 723 53.66 6.29 -0.93
C SER A 723 53.46 6.96 -2.28
N ALA A 724 54.42 6.83 -3.21
CA ALA A 724 54.30 7.31 -4.58
C ALA A 724 53.07 6.70 -5.28
N LEU A 725 52.85 5.39 -5.15
CA LEU A 725 51.65 4.73 -5.66
C LEU A 725 50.39 5.31 -5.02
N LEU A 726 50.34 5.49 -3.69
CA LEU A 726 49.18 6.10 -3.01
C LEU A 726 48.91 7.54 -3.49
N ASN A 727 49.96 8.28 -3.85
CA ASN A 727 49.88 9.61 -4.46
C ASN A 727 49.52 9.58 -5.97
N GLY A 728 49.29 8.40 -6.56
CA GLY A 728 48.91 8.24 -7.96
C GLY A 728 50.09 8.18 -8.93
N LEU A 729 51.28 7.86 -8.45
CA LEU A 729 52.48 7.70 -9.27
C LEU A 729 52.88 6.22 -9.35
N VAL A 730 52.66 5.59 -10.50
CA VAL A 730 53.08 4.21 -10.75
C VAL A 730 54.54 4.20 -11.20
N THR A 731 55.37 3.46 -10.48
CA THR A 731 56.81 3.41 -10.76
C THR A 731 57.22 2.06 -11.35
N LEU A 732 57.90 2.07 -12.49
CA LEU A 732 58.47 0.86 -13.10
C LEU A 732 59.94 1.10 -13.43
N THR A 733 60.84 0.29 -12.90
CA THR A 733 62.25 0.32 -13.27
C THR A 733 62.50 -0.59 -14.46
N VAL A 734 62.87 0.00 -15.60
CA VAL A 734 63.28 -0.75 -16.80
C VAL A 734 64.72 -0.37 -17.11
N ARG A 735 65.63 -1.36 -17.03
CA ARG A 735 67.09 -1.15 -17.11
C ARG A 735 67.59 -0.17 -16.03
N SER A 736 68.13 0.98 -16.42
CA SER A 736 68.64 2.07 -15.56
C SER A 736 67.76 3.32 -15.55
N GLN A 737 66.51 3.21 -16.03
CA GLN A 737 65.54 4.32 -16.04
C GLN A 737 64.33 3.98 -15.16
N LEU A 738 63.90 4.96 -14.37
CA LEU A 738 62.66 4.91 -13.61
C LEU A 738 61.56 5.54 -14.45
N LEU A 739 60.63 4.72 -14.95
CA LEU A 739 59.41 5.19 -15.59
C LEU A 739 58.38 5.52 -14.51
N LEU A 740 57.84 6.72 -14.58
CA LEU A 740 56.87 7.28 -13.64
C LEU A 740 55.60 7.61 -14.40
N PHE A 741 54.54 6.85 -14.21
CA PHE A 741 53.22 7.15 -14.77
C PHE A 741 52.39 7.88 -13.72
N ASP A 742 52.06 9.14 -13.99
CA ASP A 742 51.16 9.92 -13.15
C ASP A 742 49.72 9.73 -13.62
N VAL A 743 48.95 8.96 -12.85
CA VAL A 743 47.54 8.64 -13.10
C VAL A 743 46.65 9.89 -13.02
N LYS A 744 47.07 10.90 -12.27
CA LYS A 744 46.30 12.15 -12.08
C LYS A 744 46.30 12.98 -13.36
N THR A 745 47.44 13.04 -14.03
CA THR A 745 47.63 13.80 -15.28
C THR A 745 47.59 12.92 -16.53
N TRP A 746 47.54 11.59 -16.38
CA TRP A 746 47.70 10.60 -17.46
C TRP A 746 48.99 10.79 -18.28
N ARG A 747 50.11 11.05 -17.59
CA ARG A 747 51.40 11.35 -18.24
C ARG A 747 52.48 10.38 -17.79
N LEU A 748 53.29 9.94 -18.75
CA LEU A 748 54.46 9.09 -18.50
C LEU A 748 55.74 9.94 -18.54
N TYR A 749 56.52 9.86 -17.47
CA TYR A 749 57.81 10.53 -17.32
C TYR A 749 58.92 9.49 -17.20
N ALA A 750 60.06 9.75 -17.83
CA ALA A 750 61.27 8.94 -17.65
C ALA A 750 62.28 9.72 -16.82
N VAL A 751 62.63 9.19 -15.64
CA VAL A 751 63.60 9.76 -14.72
C VAL A 751 64.87 8.92 -14.74
N ARG A 752 66.02 9.55 -14.99
CA ARG A 752 67.33 8.89 -14.86
C ARG A 752 67.73 8.89 -13.40
N LEU A 753 68.04 7.71 -12.87
CA LEU A 753 68.60 7.57 -11.53
C LEU A 753 70.08 7.92 -11.61
N GLU A 754 70.48 9.08 -11.10
CA GLU A 754 71.91 9.44 -11.00
C GLU A 754 72.54 8.63 -9.84
N ALA A 755 73.58 7.86 -10.16
CA ALA A 755 74.28 6.97 -9.23
C ALA A 755 75.32 7.73 -8.38
N ASN A 756 74.87 8.74 -7.65
CA ASN A 756 75.69 9.42 -6.63
C ASN A 756 75.33 8.89 -5.23
N ASP A 757 76.20 9.09 -4.24
CA ASP A 757 76.14 8.60 -2.84
C ASP A 757 74.82 8.91 -2.12
N VAL A 758 73.73 8.25 -2.50
CA VAL A 758 72.42 8.36 -1.85
C VAL A 758 72.35 7.27 -0.78
N PRO A 759 71.96 7.60 0.48
CA PRO A 759 71.80 6.62 1.53
C PRO A 759 70.93 5.43 1.08
N THR A 760 71.30 4.21 1.46
CA THR A 760 70.62 2.96 1.05
C THR A 760 69.10 2.98 1.25
N ARG A 761 68.61 3.68 2.28
CA ARG A 761 67.17 3.88 2.56
C ARG A 761 66.42 4.69 1.49
N LEU A 762 67.10 5.59 0.78
CA LEU A 762 66.53 6.48 -0.24
C LEU A 762 66.77 5.95 -1.67
N ALA A 763 67.61 4.92 -1.82
CA ALA A 763 68.00 4.36 -3.12
C ALA A 763 66.82 3.80 -3.94
N SER A 764 65.75 3.36 -3.26
CA SER A 764 64.51 2.92 -3.92
C SER A 764 63.49 4.04 -4.14
N GLY A 765 63.71 5.24 -3.60
CA GLY A 765 62.78 6.37 -3.65
C GLY A 765 62.69 7.04 -5.02
N VAL A 766 61.55 7.67 -5.29
CA VAL A 766 61.27 8.49 -6.46
C VAL A 766 61.75 9.91 -6.17
N PRO A 767 62.76 10.44 -6.88
CA PRO A 767 63.21 11.81 -6.67
C PRO A 767 62.18 12.79 -7.23
N LEU A 768 61.63 13.63 -6.34
CA LEU A 768 60.70 14.71 -6.65
C LEU A 768 61.40 16.05 -6.43
N HIS A 769 61.67 16.75 -7.53
CA HIS A 769 62.29 18.07 -7.50
C HIS A 769 61.24 19.15 -7.25
N ASP A 770 61.60 20.12 -6.42
CA ASP A 770 60.82 21.34 -6.25
C ASP A 770 60.95 22.22 -7.50
N PRO A 771 59.87 22.90 -7.94
CA PRO A 771 59.95 23.84 -9.04
C PRO A 771 60.89 24.99 -8.65
N SER A 772 61.99 25.16 -9.38
CA SER A 772 62.85 26.32 -9.24
C SER A 772 62.17 27.56 -9.83
N THR A 773 62.46 28.75 -9.33
CA THR A 773 62.02 30.03 -9.92
C THR A 773 62.46 30.17 -11.39
N ALA A 774 63.50 29.44 -11.82
CA ALA A 774 63.90 29.32 -13.22
C ALA A 774 62.98 28.42 -14.05
N SER A 775 62.46 27.32 -13.49
CA SER A 775 61.50 26.43 -14.18
C SER A 775 60.10 27.04 -14.40
N VAL A 776 59.64 27.89 -13.48
CA VAL A 776 58.35 28.59 -13.63
C VAL A 776 58.46 29.72 -14.65
N ARG A 777 59.58 30.45 -14.68
CA ARG A 777 59.89 31.39 -15.78
C ARG A 777 60.08 30.66 -17.11
N ALA A 778 60.73 29.50 -17.12
CA ALA A 778 60.89 28.71 -18.34
C ALA A 778 59.55 28.18 -18.87
N ILE A 779 58.58 27.80 -18.03
CA ILE A 779 57.24 27.39 -18.49
C ILE A 779 56.44 28.60 -19.02
N ALA A 780 56.53 29.77 -18.36
CA ALA A 780 55.91 31.01 -18.82
C ALA A 780 56.54 31.55 -20.13
N ASP A 781 57.86 31.46 -20.27
CA ASP A 781 58.62 31.85 -21.47
C ASP A 781 58.45 30.83 -22.61
N CYS A 782 58.28 29.53 -22.29
CA CYS A 782 58.06 28.46 -23.28
C CYS A 782 56.68 28.56 -23.95
N HIS A 783 55.66 29.07 -23.24
CA HIS A 783 54.37 29.41 -23.86
C HIS A 783 54.46 30.61 -24.82
N ALA A 784 55.50 31.44 -24.70
CA ALA A 784 55.65 32.69 -25.47
C ALA A 784 56.60 32.59 -26.69
N LYS A 785 57.49 31.58 -26.80
CA LYS A 785 58.64 31.64 -27.73
C LYS A 785 59.00 30.39 -28.56
N HIS A 786 58.05 29.54 -28.91
CA HIS A 786 58.20 28.39 -29.84
C HIS A 786 58.65 27.02 -29.27
N ALA A 787 58.05 26.00 -29.89
CA ALA A 787 58.30 24.58 -29.76
C ALA A 787 59.68 24.17 -30.33
N GLN A 788 60.61 23.75 -29.46
CA GLN A 788 61.56 22.62 -29.58
C GLN A 788 62.83 22.81 -28.72
N GLY A 789 63.12 21.83 -27.85
CA GLY A 789 64.40 21.58 -27.12
C GLY A 789 64.65 22.50 -25.91
N ILE A 790 65.02 22.08 -24.69
CA ILE A 790 65.81 20.97 -24.11
C ILE A 790 65.22 20.76 -22.69
N GLY A 791 64.90 19.56 -22.20
CA GLY A 791 65.81 18.51 -21.72
C GLY A 791 65.90 18.52 -20.19
N HIS A 792 64.88 17.96 -19.51
CA HIS A 792 65.03 17.28 -18.21
C HIS A 792 63.79 16.45 -17.78
N LEU A 793 62.65 16.55 -18.47
CA LEU A 793 61.58 15.55 -18.44
C LEU A 793 61.01 15.43 -19.87
N ARG A 794 61.27 14.31 -20.56
CA ARG A 794 60.67 14.04 -21.88
C ARG A 794 59.37 13.23 -21.70
N PRO A 795 58.20 13.72 -22.13
CA PRO A 795 57.05 12.86 -22.36
C PRO A 795 57.36 11.90 -23.51
N LEU A 796 56.93 10.64 -23.39
CA LEU A 796 57.31 9.57 -24.33
C LEU A 796 56.41 9.43 -25.57
N TYR A 797 55.34 10.23 -25.73
CA TYR A 797 54.54 10.37 -26.97
C TYR A 797 53.82 11.75 -26.98
N PRO A 798 53.38 12.27 -28.15
CA PRO A 798 52.85 13.63 -28.29
C PRO A 798 51.53 13.87 -27.56
#